data_AF-A0A557RPY3-F1
#
_entry.id   AF-A0A557RPY3-F1
#
_cell.length_a   1.000
_cell.length_b   1.000
_cell.length_c   1.000
_cell.angle_alpha   90.00
_cell.angle_beta   90.00
_cell.angle_gamma   90.00
#
_symmetry.space_group_name_H-M   'P 1'
#
loop_
_entity.id
_entity.type
_entity.pdbx_description
1 polymer ?
#
loop_
_entity_poly.entity_id
_entity_poly.type
_entity_poly.pdbx_seq_one_letter_code
_entity_poly.pdbx_strand_id
1 'polypeptide(L)'
;MTPAPLGLRDRAREVAELLARLLLMFITGLGVSLALGAVVLLLAGPAQAASREDGSVQQGTLLFRGADGGDPVAAPLLHTDVTLRVSGPIVRAKVVQRFRNPADDWREGTYVFPLPENAAVDRMRIQVADRVIEGEIQARAQAQATYEKAKAEGKATALVSQERPNIFTTRVANIGPRDEIRVEIEYQHTLDYAVAEGVGRYSLRFPMVVAPRYIPGKVIADEESGATTGTDVVPDAAAILPPMMLPDEAGPIINPVSLNVYLDAGVPIASVDSPFHRVRVDTLKPSVRRIRLSEGRTPANRDFVLNWTLAAGTAPSATLFVEPGKDRDHALLMLVPPAPSAVGKRLPREVVYIIDTSGSMEGESIVQAREALAMALARLDAEDRFNVIEFNSTASALYTSAQPASRANVDHAVRWVQRLRANGGTEMAGALALALDGGRNADRVRQIVFLTDGAVGNEAQLFGMIQQRLGDSRLFTVGIGSAPNSHFMRKAAQAGRGTFTYIGKIEEVRARMSELFTKLESPVVKGLTITWPSGARADASPDPLPDLYLGEPVVVAAAIDRTVGGEVRLSGDAGDIRWTSSLALGDANPGEGMGVLWARQKIDHWMDTLADGADEAVVRKQVLALALEFQLVSKFTSFVAVDKTPARSADARLQSGAVPGHFPAGWSPSGVVGELPQGATDARWHLLLGLMALAAFFLTRTPRVRQLSMKG
;
A
#
# COMPACT_ATOMS: atom_id res chain seq x y z
N MET A 1 4.02 42.73 99.14
CA MET A 1 2.79 43.25 98.52
C MET A 1 2.40 42.30 97.40
N THR A 2 1.35 41.52 97.63
CA THR A 2 0.67 40.67 96.64
C THR A 2 0.12 41.51 95.48
N PRO A 3 0.41 41.22 94.20
CA PRO A 3 -0.31 41.83 93.09
C PRO A 3 -1.65 41.08 92.86
N ALA A 4 -2.70 41.85 92.65
CA ALA A 4 -4.08 41.38 92.50
C ALA A 4 -4.27 40.49 91.25
N PRO A 5 -5.13 39.47 91.31
CA PRO A 5 -5.42 38.62 90.16
C PRO A 5 -6.21 39.40 89.09
N LEU A 6 -5.72 39.44 87.85
CA LEU A 6 -6.46 39.96 86.69
C LEU A 6 -7.82 39.25 86.60
N GLY A 7 -8.89 40.04 86.72
CA GLY A 7 -10.26 39.54 86.78
C GLY A 7 -10.66 38.81 85.51
N LEU A 8 -11.57 37.84 85.65
CA LEU A 8 -12.15 37.04 84.54
C LEU A 8 -12.62 37.87 83.33
N ARG A 9 -12.90 39.16 83.51
CA ARG A 9 -13.28 40.09 82.42
C ARG A 9 -12.15 40.36 81.43
N ASP A 10 -10.88 40.39 81.84
CA ASP A 10 -9.77 40.69 80.92
C ASP A 10 -9.40 39.47 80.07
N ARG A 11 -9.46 38.26 80.64
CA ARG A 11 -9.32 37.02 79.86
C ARG A 11 -10.47 36.80 78.89
N ALA A 12 -11.69 37.15 79.27
CA ALA A 12 -12.84 37.08 78.35
C ALA A 12 -12.70 38.08 77.18
N ARG A 13 -12.13 39.27 77.43
CA ARG A 13 -11.81 40.25 76.38
C ARG A 13 -10.71 39.77 75.44
N GLU A 14 -9.62 39.19 75.95
CA GLU A 14 -8.57 38.64 75.10
C GLU A 14 -9.08 37.49 74.23
N VAL A 15 -9.91 36.59 74.79
CA VAL A 15 -10.53 35.49 74.01
C VAL A 15 -11.51 36.05 72.98
N ALA A 16 -12.30 37.07 73.32
CA ALA A 16 -13.21 37.72 72.39
C ALA A 16 -12.46 38.45 71.26
N GLU A 17 -11.34 39.13 71.55
CA GLU A 17 -10.49 39.74 70.53
C GLU A 17 -9.82 38.70 69.63
N LEU A 18 -9.39 37.56 70.20
CA LEU A 18 -8.80 36.48 69.42
C LEU A 18 -9.84 35.86 68.48
N LEU A 19 -11.06 35.61 68.97
CA LEU A 19 -12.18 35.12 68.17
C LEU A 19 -12.60 36.12 67.09
N ALA A 20 -12.62 37.42 67.42
CA ALA A 20 -12.93 38.47 66.45
C ALA A 20 -11.87 38.55 65.34
N ARG A 21 -10.58 38.40 65.68
CA ARG A 21 -9.49 38.37 64.68
C ARG A 21 -9.52 37.11 63.82
N LEU A 22 -9.86 35.95 64.40
CA LEU A 22 -10.04 34.70 63.65
C LEU A 22 -11.25 34.80 62.70
N LEU A 23 -12.35 35.37 63.17
CA LEU A 23 -13.54 35.61 62.35
C LEU A 23 -13.22 36.59 61.22
N LEU A 24 -12.46 37.66 61.49
CA LEU A 24 -12.05 38.62 60.47
C LEU A 24 -11.11 37.99 59.43
N MET A 25 -10.18 37.14 59.84
CA MET A 25 -9.33 36.39 58.90
C MET A 25 -10.14 35.40 58.05
N PHE A 26 -11.13 34.75 58.64
CA PHE A 26 -12.01 33.84 57.92
C PHE A 26 -12.87 34.58 56.88
N ILE A 27 -13.48 35.71 57.27
CA ILE A 27 -14.30 36.53 56.38
C ILE A 27 -13.45 37.14 55.26
N THR A 28 -12.24 37.61 55.55
CA THR A 28 -11.33 38.15 54.53
C THR A 28 -10.81 37.07 53.58
N GLY A 29 -10.48 35.87 54.08
CA GLY A 29 -10.11 34.73 53.24
C GLY A 29 -11.25 34.23 52.34
N LEU A 30 -12.48 34.21 52.87
CA LEU A 30 -13.67 33.87 52.11
C LEU A 30 -13.97 34.93 51.04
N GLY A 31 -13.82 36.22 51.38
CA GLY A 31 -14.00 37.33 50.46
C GLY A 31 -12.99 37.30 49.30
N VAL A 32 -11.71 37.01 49.58
CA VAL A 32 -10.67 36.88 48.55
C VAL A 32 -10.93 35.65 47.67
N SER A 33 -11.38 34.52 48.23
CA SER A 33 -11.73 33.33 47.44
C SER A 33 -12.95 33.55 46.55
N LEU A 34 -13.97 34.24 47.04
CA LEU A 34 -15.14 34.63 46.26
C LEU A 34 -14.80 35.64 45.16
N ALA A 35 -13.91 36.60 45.45
CA ALA A 35 -13.42 37.55 44.46
C ALA A 35 -12.59 36.88 43.37
N LEU A 36 -11.71 35.93 43.71
CA LEU A 36 -10.99 35.13 42.71
C LEU A 36 -11.94 34.23 41.90
N GLY A 37 -12.94 33.62 42.54
CA GLY A 37 -13.98 32.85 41.86
C GLY A 37 -14.79 33.70 40.89
N ALA A 38 -15.12 34.93 41.26
CA ALA A 38 -15.81 35.89 40.40
C ALA A 38 -14.94 36.36 39.24
N VAL A 39 -13.64 36.58 39.45
CA VAL A 39 -12.68 36.92 38.37
C VAL A 39 -12.53 35.75 37.39
N VAL A 40 -12.52 34.51 37.87
CA VAL A 40 -12.52 33.31 37.01
C VAL A 40 -13.83 33.18 36.22
N LEU A 41 -14.98 33.49 36.83
CA LEU A 41 -16.28 33.53 36.14
C LEU A 41 -16.40 34.70 35.14
N LEU A 42 -15.73 35.82 35.40
CA LEU A 42 -15.66 36.97 34.49
C LEU A 42 -14.71 36.73 33.31
N LEU A 43 -13.64 35.95 33.51
CA LEU A 43 -12.72 35.51 32.45
C LEU A 43 -13.25 34.29 31.69
N ALA A 44 -14.15 33.51 32.29
CA ALA A 44 -14.97 32.51 31.64
C ALA A 44 -16.24 33.17 31.05
N GLY A 45 -16.06 34.08 30.10
CA GLY A 45 -17.19 34.64 29.37
C GLY A 45 -17.98 33.52 28.69
N PRO A 46 -19.33 33.56 28.69
CA PRO A 46 -20.10 32.63 27.88
C PRO A 46 -19.77 32.93 26.42
N ALA A 47 -19.18 31.98 25.71
CA ALA A 47 -19.21 32.00 24.25
C ALA A 47 -20.70 31.90 23.86
N GLN A 48 -21.32 33.05 23.58
CA GLN A 48 -22.63 33.13 22.98
C GLN A 48 -22.54 32.54 21.57
N ALA A 49 -22.84 31.25 21.44
CA ALA A 49 -23.32 30.71 20.18
C ALA A 49 -24.81 31.04 20.11
N ALA A 50 -25.18 31.91 19.16
CA ALA A 50 -26.57 32.19 18.83
C ALA A 50 -27.23 30.89 18.31
N SER A 51 -27.98 30.21 19.16
CA SER A 51 -28.91 29.16 18.74
C SER A 51 -30.15 29.84 18.16
N ARG A 52 -30.17 30.00 16.83
CA ARG A 52 -31.40 30.26 16.09
C ARG A 52 -32.08 28.90 15.90
N GLU A 53 -33.17 28.68 16.62
CA GLU A 53 -34.13 27.64 16.28
C GLU A 53 -34.73 27.99 14.92
N ASP A 54 -34.42 27.21 13.89
CA ASP A 54 -35.28 27.02 12.74
C ASP A 54 -35.51 25.51 12.55
N GLY A 55 -36.78 25.18 12.36
CA GLY A 55 -37.34 23.85 12.53
C GLY A 55 -36.91 22.81 11.50
N SER A 56 -37.11 21.55 11.91
CA SER A 56 -37.15 20.33 11.09
C SER A 56 -35.96 20.09 10.16
N VAL A 57 -34.84 19.65 10.73
CA VAL A 57 -33.87 18.83 9.99
C VAL A 57 -33.98 17.39 10.48
N GLN A 58 -34.96 16.67 9.93
CA GLN A 58 -34.89 15.22 9.82
C GLN A 58 -34.27 14.90 8.47
N GLN A 59 -32.95 14.69 8.43
CA GLN A 59 -32.21 13.78 7.54
C GLN A 59 -30.74 14.22 7.40
N GLY A 60 -29.83 13.26 7.56
CA GLY A 60 -28.39 13.42 7.34
C GLY A 60 -28.10 14.00 5.95
N THR A 61 -27.70 15.27 5.93
CA THR A 61 -27.30 15.99 4.71
C THR A 61 -25.98 16.70 4.98
N LEU A 62 -25.03 16.49 4.08
CA LEU A 62 -23.74 17.18 4.08
C LEU A 62 -23.92 18.68 3.82
N LEU A 63 -23.13 19.51 4.49
CA LEU A 63 -23.12 20.96 4.36
C LEU A 63 -21.75 21.45 3.87
N PHE A 64 -21.67 22.07 2.68
CA PHE A 64 -20.55 22.95 2.33
C PHE A 64 -20.80 24.35 2.88
N ARG A 65 -19.84 24.96 3.57
CA ARG A 65 -19.87 26.41 3.83
C ARG A 65 -19.49 27.14 2.54
N GLY A 66 -20.39 27.96 1.99
CA GLY A 66 -20.01 28.92 0.96
C GLY A 66 -19.03 29.95 1.54
N ALA A 67 -18.08 30.43 0.72
CA ALA A 67 -17.09 31.45 1.09
C ALA A 67 -17.71 32.75 1.64
N ASP A 68 -19.01 32.97 1.40
CA ASP A 68 -19.74 34.19 1.74
C ASP A 68 -20.74 33.99 2.92
N GLY A 69 -20.71 32.86 3.63
CA GLY A 69 -21.63 32.58 4.75
C GLY A 69 -23.08 32.24 4.36
N GLY A 70 -23.33 31.93 3.07
CA GLY A 70 -24.63 31.48 2.56
C GLY A 70 -25.00 30.04 2.93
N ASP A 71 -26.23 29.66 2.60
CA ASP A 71 -26.84 28.36 2.93
C ASP A 71 -25.97 27.17 2.52
N PRO A 72 -25.91 26.13 3.37
CA PRO A 72 -25.06 24.99 3.14
C PRO A 72 -25.50 24.18 1.92
N VAL A 73 -24.58 24.00 0.96
CA VAL A 73 -24.87 23.28 -0.28
C VAL A 73 -24.47 21.81 -0.13
N ALA A 74 -25.35 20.89 -0.54
CA ALA A 74 -25.13 19.44 -0.44
C ALA A 74 -23.99 18.94 -1.36
N ALA A 75 -23.30 17.87 -0.96
CA ALA A 75 -22.30 17.21 -1.80
C ALA A 75 -22.87 16.71 -3.11
N PRO A 76 -22.02 16.58 -4.14
CA PRO A 76 -22.35 15.75 -5.26
C PRO A 76 -22.53 14.30 -4.79
N LEU A 77 -23.74 13.77 -4.94
CA LEU A 77 -24.04 12.37 -4.71
C LEU A 77 -23.21 11.54 -5.71
N LEU A 78 -22.39 10.63 -5.19
CA LEU A 78 -21.56 9.73 -5.97
C LEU A 78 -22.21 8.35 -6.03
N HIS A 79 -22.41 7.77 -7.21
CA HIS A 79 -22.72 6.35 -7.37
C HIS A 79 -21.60 5.70 -8.16
N THR A 80 -21.06 4.57 -7.67
CA THR A 80 -19.93 3.89 -8.32
C THR A 80 -20.36 2.51 -8.83
N ASP A 81 -20.29 2.32 -10.15
CA ASP A 81 -20.48 1.03 -10.80
C ASP A 81 -19.11 0.44 -11.18
N VAL A 82 -18.77 -0.73 -10.64
CA VAL A 82 -17.48 -1.39 -10.85
C VAL A 82 -17.68 -2.70 -11.61
N THR A 83 -16.97 -2.86 -12.72
CA THR A 83 -16.86 -4.13 -13.44
C THR A 83 -15.39 -4.55 -13.47
N LEU A 84 -15.11 -5.74 -12.95
CA LEU A 84 -13.77 -6.33 -12.93
C LEU A 84 -13.78 -7.55 -13.84
N ARG A 85 -12.86 -7.60 -14.81
CA ARG A 85 -12.62 -8.78 -15.66
C ARG A 85 -11.25 -9.34 -15.32
N VAL A 86 -11.20 -10.58 -14.86
CA VAL A 86 -9.96 -11.25 -14.50
C VAL A 86 -9.63 -12.27 -15.59
N SER A 87 -8.41 -12.20 -16.13
CA SER A 87 -7.84 -13.13 -17.11
C SER A 87 -6.53 -13.69 -16.55
N GLY A 88 -6.59 -14.89 -15.97
CA GLY A 88 -5.48 -15.45 -15.18
C GLY A 88 -5.12 -14.51 -14.00
N PRO A 89 -3.88 -14.00 -13.92
CA PRO A 89 -3.45 -13.04 -12.90
C PRO A 89 -3.72 -11.56 -13.26
N ILE A 90 -4.29 -11.24 -14.42
CA ILE A 90 -4.55 -9.85 -14.84
C ILE A 90 -5.96 -9.45 -14.47
N VAL A 91 -6.14 -8.26 -13.92
CA VAL A 91 -7.44 -7.64 -13.70
C VAL A 91 -7.58 -6.40 -14.55
N ARG A 92 -8.56 -6.40 -15.45
CA ARG A 92 -9.08 -5.23 -16.15
C ARG A 92 -10.27 -4.67 -15.38
N ALA A 93 -10.15 -3.46 -14.87
CA ALA A 93 -11.17 -2.81 -14.07
C ALA A 93 -11.77 -1.64 -14.84
N LYS A 94 -13.10 -1.58 -14.86
CA LYS A 94 -13.87 -0.44 -15.34
C LYS A 94 -14.66 0.13 -14.18
N VAL A 95 -14.36 1.37 -13.84
CA VAL A 95 -14.98 2.13 -12.76
C VAL A 95 -15.76 3.28 -13.36
N VAL A 96 -17.07 3.28 -13.11
CA VAL A 96 -17.97 4.32 -13.58
C VAL A 96 -18.51 5.06 -12.37
N GLN A 97 -18.20 6.34 -12.29
CA GLN A 97 -18.57 7.23 -11.20
C GLN A 97 -19.54 8.27 -11.71
N ARG A 98 -20.69 8.39 -11.07
CA ARG A 98 -21.71 9.38 -11.40
C ARG A 98 -21.71 10.45 -10.34
N PHE A 99 -21.42 11.68 -10.74
CA PHE A 99 -21.44 12.86 -9.89
C PHE A 99 -22.66 13.69 -10.28
N ARG A 100 -23.55 13.95 -9.33
CA ARG A 100 -24.70 14.82 -9.55
C ARG A 100 -24.50 16.15 -8.84
N ASN A 101 -24.57 17.28 -9.53
CA ASN A 101 -24.62 18.59 -8.89
C ASN A 101 -26.02 18.81 -8.29
N PRO A 102 -26.20 18.92 -6.97
CA PRO A 102 -27.52 19.17 -6.39
C PRO A 102 -27.91 20.66 -6.41
N ALA A 103 -26.95 21.55 -6.71
CA ALA A 103 -27.11 23.00 -6.62
C ALA A 103 -27.67 23.62 -7.92
N ASP A 104 -28.08 24.88 -7.81
CA ASP A 104 -28.58 25.70 -8.91
C ASP A 104 -27.48 26.56 -9.58
N ASP A 105 -26.20 26.37 -9.19
CA ASP A 105 -25.02 27.04 -9.73
C ASP A 105 -23.97 26.07 -10.32
N TRP A 106 -22.97 26.60 -11.03
CA TRP A 106 -21.92 25.79 -11.67
C TRP A 106 -20.86 25.35 -10.66
N ARG A 107 -20.45 24.09 -10.75
CA ARG A 107 -19.51 23.47 -9.79
C ARG A 107 -18.25 22.91 -10.42
N GLU A 108 -17.18 22.88 -9.63
CA GLU A 108 -16.00 22.05 -9.82
C GLU A 108 -15.89 21.07 -8.66
N GLY A 109 -15.73 19.78 -8.97
CA GLY A 109 -15.58 18.71 -8.00
C GLY A 109 -14.17 18.13 -8.05
N THR A 110 -13.56 17.95 -6.87
CA THR A 110 -12.34 17.15 -6.72
C THR A 110 -12.68 15.87 -5.97
N TYR A 111 -12.35 14.72 -6.55
CA TYR A 111 -12.56 13.42 -5.95
C TYR A 111 -11.24 12.65 -5.87
N VAL A 112 -10.88 12.24 -4.66
CA VAL A 112 -9.70 11.42 -4.39
C VAL A 112 -10.14 9.97 -4.25
N PHE A 113 -9.54 9.08 -5.03
CA PHE A 113 -9.90 7.66 -5.01
C PHE A 113 -8.66 6.76 -4.94
N PRO A 114 -8.79 5.60 -4.26
CA PRO A 114 -7.70 4.66 -4.17
C PRO A 114 -7.72 3.69 -5.37
N LEU A 115 -6.54 3.33 -5.85
CA LEU A 115 -6.34 2.20 -6.76
C LEU A 115 -5.32 1.21 -6.15
N PRO A 116 -5.28 -0.05 -6.58
CA PRO A 116 -4.18 -0.96 -6.24
C PRO A 116 -2.81 -0.33 -6.56
N GLU A 117 -1.78 -0.61 -5.76
CA GLU A 117 -0.46 0.03 -5.89
C GLU A 117 0.20 -0.23 -7.25
N ASN A 118 -0.04 -1.40 -7.82
CA ASN A 118 0.42 -1.80 -9.14
C ASN A 118 -0.62 -1.51 -10.23
N ALA A 119 -1.62 -0.66 -9.99
CA ALA A 119 -2.59 -0.27 -11.02
C ALA A 119 -1.97 0.72 -12.03
N ALA A 120 -2.38 0.59 -13.28
CA ALA A 120 -2.14 1.60 -14.31
C ALA A 120 -3.44 1.97 -14.97
N VAL A 121 -3.76 3.27 -14.92
CA VAL A 121 -4.91 3.84 -15.62
C VAL A 121 -4.52 4.00 -17.08
N ASP A 122 -5.37 3.50 -17.98
CA ASP A 122 -5.14 3.58 -19.42
C ASP A 122 -6.33 4.03 -20.27
N ARG A 123 -7.45 4.32 -19.62
CA ARG A 123 -8.57 4.97 -20.28
C ARG A 123 -9.30 5.92 -19.35
N MET A 124 -9.72 7.04 -19.91
CA MET A 124 -10.65 7.96 -19.29
C MET A 124 -11.71 8.39 -20.29
N ARG A 125 -12.96 8.42 -19.85
CA ARG A 125 -14.09 9.01 -20.58
C ARG A 125 -14.94 9.83 -19.63
N ILE A 126 -15.41 10.97 -20.10
CA ILE A 126 -16.41 11.77 -19.41
C ILE A 126 -17.66 11.75 -20.26
N GLN A 127 -18.81 11.57 -19.64
CA GLN A 127 -20.09 11.83 -20.26
C GLN A 127 -20.77 12.99 -19.53
N VAL A 128 -21.13 14.02 -20.29
CA VAL A 128 -21.85 15.20 -19.82
C VAL A 128 -23.13 15.30 -20.62
N ALA A 129 -24.27 15.14 -19.95
CA ALA A 129 -25.56 14.91 -20.60
C ALA A 129 -25.48 13.75 -21.63
N ASP A 130 -25.65 14.04 -22.92
CA ASP A 130 -25.64 13.10 -24.04
C ASP A 130 -24.28 12.98 -24.75
N ARG A 131 -23.29 13.81 -24.38
CA ARG A 131 -21.99 13.88 -25.07
C ARG A 131 -20.93 13.09 -24.33
N VAL A 132 -20.24 12.21 -25.05
CA VAL A 132 -19.08 11.44 -24.56
C VAL A 132 -17.79 12.09 -25.05
N ILE A 133 -16.91 12.39 -24.10
CA ILE A 133 -15.61 13.01 -24.30
C ILE A 133 -14.56 11.95 -23.94
N GLU A 134 -13.74 11.56 -24.90
CA GLU A 134 -12.62 10.65 -24.65
C GLU A 134 -11.42 11.45 -24.14
N GLY A 135 -10.81 10.96 -23.06
CA GLY A 135 -9.61 11.57 -22.50
C GLY A 135 -8.39 11.24 -23.33
N GLU A 136 -7.53 12.23 -23.49
CA GLU A 136 -6.25 12.11 -24.18
C GLU A 136 -5.12 12.12 -23.15
N ILE A 137 -4.16 11.21 -23.30
CA ILE A 137 -2.91 11.34 -22.55
C ILE A 137 -2.06 12.45 -23.14
N GLN A 138 -1.61 13.32 -22.24
CA GLN A 138 -0.66 14.38 -22.51
C GLN A 138 0.47 14.33 -21.47
N ALA A 139 1.58 15.02 -21.74
CA ALA A 139 2.58 15.25 -20.72
C ALA A 139 1.94 15.97 -19.52
N ARG A 140 2.32 15.63 -18.28
CA ARG A 140 1.62 16.12 -17.06
C ARG A 140 1.40 17.64 -17.04
N ALA A 141 2.43 18.43 -17.35
CA ALA A 141 2.33 19.89 -17.38
C ALA A 141 1.39 20.41 -18.49
N GLN A 142 1.38 19.73 -19.64
CA GLN A 142 0.49 20.07 -20.75
C GLN A 142 -0.96 19.71 -20.42
N ALA A 143 -1.21 18.55 -19.82
CA ALA A 143 -2.53 18.13 -19.37
C ALA A 143 -3.14 19.14 -18.38
N GLN A 144 -2.33 19.62 -17.43
CA GLN A 144 -2.73 20.68 -16.49
C GLN A 144 -3.10 21.98 -17.21
N ALA A 145 -2.25 22.45 -18.12
CA ALA A 145 -2.52 23.68 -18.88
C ALA A 145 -3.78 23.57 -19.75
N THR A 146 -3.99 22.42 -20.39
CA THR A 146 -5.20 22.10 -21.16
C THR A 146 -6.44 22.12 -20.28
N TYR A 147 -6.37 21.54 -19.08
CA TYR A 147 -7.48 21.55 -18.11
C TYR A 147 -7.83 22.98 -17.67
N GLU A 148 -6.86 23.78 -17.23
CA GLU A 148 -7.12 25.15 -16.76
C GLU A 148 -7.68 26.04 -17.87
N LYS A 149 -7.16 25.90 -19.10
CA LYS A 149 -7.68 26.61 -20.27
C LYS A 149 -9.14 26.23 -20.54
N ALA A 150 -9.46 24.93 -20.58
CA ALA A 150 -10.83 24.47 -20.81
C ALA A 150 -11.79 24.90 -19.71
N LYS A 151 -11.33 24.88 -18.46
CA LYS A 151 -12.08 25.37 -17.29
C LYS A 151 -12.44 26.84 -17.43
N ALA A 152 -11.47 27.68 -17.80
CA ALA A 152 -11.65 29.12 -18.02
C ALA A 152 -12.61 29.40 -19.20
N GLU A 153 -12.51 28.61 -20.28
CA GLU A 153 -13.39 28.69 -21.45
C GLU A 153 -14.82 28.15 -21.21
N GLY A 154 -15.13 27.69 -19.99
CA GLY A 154 -16.47 27.19 -19.65
C GLY A 154 -16.81 25.82 -20.24
N LYS A 155 -15.80 25.09 -20.75
CA LYS A 155 -15.95 23.72 -21.28
C LYS A 155 -15.96 22.72 -20.15
N ALA A 156 -16.86 21.74 -20.21
CA ALA A 156 -16.79 20.62 -19.28
C ALA A 156 -15.45 19.88 -19.49
N THR A 157 -14.70 19.70 -18.41
CA THR A 157 -13.35 19.13 -18.48
C THR A 157 -13.07 18.30 -17.25
N ALA A 158 -12.28 17.23 -17.41
CA ALA A 158 -11.71 16.55 -16.27
C ALA A 158 -10.27 16.14 -16.47
N LEU A 159 -9.58 16.05 -15.36
CA LEU A 159 -8.17 15.73 -15.25
C LEU A 159 -8.00 14.63 -14.21
N VAL A 160 -7.35 13.54 -14.62
CA VAL A 160 -6.95 12.46 -13.72
C VAL A 160 -5.44 12.53 -13.52
N SER A 161 -5.03 12.65 -12.26
CA SER A 161 -3.63 12.72 -11.87
C SER A 161 -3.34 11.66 -10.80
N GLN A 162 -2.19 11.00 -10.94
CA GLN A 162 -1.64 10.16 -9.89
C GLN A 162 -0.88 11.06 -8.90
N GLU A 163 -1.26 11.01 -7.62
CA GLU A 163 -0.60 11.78 -6.55
C GLU A 163 0.34 10.90 -5.72
N ARG A 164 -0.04 9.64 -5.50
CA ARG A 164 0.78 8.58 -4.87
C ARG A 164 0.57 7.27 -5.62
N PRO A 165 1.40 6.22 -5.41
CA PRO A 165 1.24 4.95 -6.12
C PRO A 165 -0.19 4.40 -6.12
N ASN A 166 -0.89 4.51 -4.99
CA ASN A 166 -2.28 4.05 -4.80
C ASN A 166 -3.32 5.16 -4.70
N ILE A 167 -2.99 6.44 -4.91
CA ILE A 167 -3.93 7.56 -4.76
C ILE A 167 -3.98 8.38 -6.04
N PHE A 168 -5.20 8.51 -6.56
CA PHE A 168 -5.50 9.24 -7.76
C PHE A 168 -6.55 10.31 -7.46
N THR A 169 -6.44 11.42 -8.17
CA THR A 169 -7.36 12.53 -8.03
C THR A 169 -7.99 12.82 -9.38
N THR A 170 -9.32 12.83 -9.40
CA THR A 170 -10.12 13.31 -10.53
C THR A 170 -10.64 14.70 -10.19
N ARG A 171 -10.25 15.69 -11.00
CA ARG A 171 -10.85 17.03 -10.98
C ARG A 171 -11.82 17.16 -12.15
N VAL A 172 -13.05 17.60 -11.89
CA VAL A 172 -14.09 17.81 -12.91
C VAL A 172 -14.59 19.25 -12.78
N ALA A 173 -14.43 20.06 -13.82
CA ALA A 173 -14.88 21.45 -13.83
C ALA A 173 -16.09 21.65 -14.76
N ASN A 174 -16.82 22.74 -14.48
CA ASN A 174 -17.99 23.19 -15.21
C ASN A 174 -19.12 22.15 -15.22
N ILE A 175 -19.46 21.64 -14.03
CA ILE A 175 -20.65 20.83 -13.81
C ILE A 175 -21.87 21.75 -13.75
N GLY A 176 -22.82 21.55 -14.67
CA GLY A 176 -24.02 22.38 -14.77
C GLY A 176 -24.94 22.26 -13.54
N PRO A 177 -25.78 23.27 -13.28
CA PRO A 177 -26.83 23.20 -12.26
C PRO A 177 -27.72 21.98 -12.44
N ARG A 178 -27.95 21.20 -11.37
CA ARG A 178 -28.76 19.96 -11.39
C ARG A 178 -28.28 18.86 -12.33
N ASP A 179 -27.17 19.05 -13.05
CA ASP A 179 -26.65 18.11 -14.03
C ASP A 179 -25.91 16.93 -13.38
N GLU A 180 -25.86 15.83 -14.13
CA GLU A 180 -25.05 14.65 -13.82
C GLU A 180 -23.86 14.57 -14.80
N ILE A 181 -22.69 14.27 -14.25
CA ILE A 181 -21.50 13.89 -15.01
C ILE A 181 -21.14 12.47 -14.65
N ARG A 182 -20.86 11.67 -15.68
CA ARG A 182 -20.33 10.33 -15.53
C ARG A 182 -18.86 10.32 -15.91
N VAL A 183 -18.00 9.97 -14.97
CA VAL A 183 -16.58 9.72 -15.22
C VAL A 183 -16.36 8.22 -15.28
N GLU A 184 -15.81 7.75 -16.37
CA GLU A 184 -15.45 6.36 -16.61
C GLU A 184 -13.93 6.25 -16.68
N ILE A 185 -13.38 5.42 -15.80
CA ILE A 185 -11.95 5.14 -15.70
C ILE A 185 -11.77 3.65 -15.95
N GLU A 186 -10.85 3.30 -16.85
CA GLU A 186 -10.40 1.92 -16.99
C GLU A 186 -8.93 1.84 -16.61
N TYR A 187 -8.61 0.82 -15.82
CA TYR A 187 -7.27 0.55 -15.36
C TYR A 187 -7.01 -0.94 -15.33
N GLN A 188 -5.74 -1.31 -15.23
CA GLN A 188 -5.34 -2.68 -15.04
C GLN A 188 -4.34 -2.87 -13.90
N HIS A 189 -4.35 -4.04 -13.30
CA HIS A 189 -3.31 -4.45 -12.34
C HIS A 189 -3.09 -5.96 -12.41
N THR A 190 -1.97 -6.41 -11.85
CA THR A 190 -1.64 -7.84 -11.70
C THR A 190 -1.96 -8.31 -10.29
N LEU A 191 -2.26 -9.59 -10.16
CA LEU A 191 -2.51 -10.25 -8.89
C LEU A 191 -1.30 -11.07 -8.48
N ASP A 192 -0.91 -10.92 -7.22
CA ASP A 192 0.08 -11.78 -6.61
C ASP A 192 -0.56 -13.12 -6.24
N TYR A 193 0.23 -14.18 -6.38
CA TYR A 193 -0.14 -15.52 -5.94
C TYR A 193 0.58 -15.80 -4.62
N ALA A 194 -0.17 -16.07 -3.56
CA ALA A 194 0.38 -16.32 -2.23
C ALA A 194 0.09 -17.75 -1.81
N VAL A 195 1.08 -18.41 -1.19
CA VAL A 195 0.91 -19.70 -0.55
C VAL A 195 0.83 -19.49 0.95
N ALA A 196 -0.32 -19.80 1.54
CA ALA A 196 -0.50 -19.82 2.98
C ALA A 196 -0.92 -21.23 3.39
N GLU A 197 -0.27 -21.79 4.40
CA GLU A 197 -0.61 -23.12 4.95
C GLU A 197 -0.65 -24.24 3.90
N GLY A 198 0.22 -24.16 2.89
CA GLY A 198 0.31 -25.15 1.81
C GLY A 198 -0.75 -25.02 0.71
N VAL A 199 -1.62 -24.00 0.77
CA VAL A 199 -2.62 -23.71 -0.24
C VAL A 199 -2.28 -22.41 -0.95
N GLY A 200 -2.13 -22.49 -2.27
CA GLY A 200 -1.93 -21.31 -3.12
C GLY A 200 -3.26 -20.62 -3.44
N ARG A 201 -3.28 -19.30 -3.30
CA ARG A 201 -4.46 -18.45 -3.55
C ARG A 201 -4.08 -17.18 -4.29
N TYR A 202 -5.00 -16.73 -5.13
CA TYR A 202 -5.04 -15.34 -5.58
C TYR A 202 -5.92 -14.52 -4.65
N SER A 203 -5.57 -13.24 -4.49
CA SER A 203 -6.36 -12.27 -3.73
C SER A 203 -6.55 -11.02 -4.56
N LEU A 204 -7.77 -10.81 -5.05
CA LEU A 204 -8.18 -9.55 -5.66
C LEU A 204 -8.64 -8.59 -4.58
N ARG A 205 -8.02 -7.41 -4.51
CA ARG A 205 -8.44 -6.30 -3.64
C ARG A 205 -8.87 -5.13 -4.50
N PHE A 206 -10.10 -4.68 -4.31
CA PHE A 206 -10.61 -3.42 -4.86
C PHE A 206 -10.77 -2.41 -3.72
N PRO A 207 -9.87 -1.42 -3.62
CA PRO A 207 -9.97 -0.37 -2.62
C PRO A 207 -11.23 0.47 -2.81
N MET A 208 -12.01 0.67 -1.76
CA MET A 208 -13.26 1.47 -1.82
C MET A 208 -13.20 2.77 -1.02
N VAL A 209 -12.25 2.86 -0.08
CA VAL A 209 -12.17 3.98 0.86
C VAL A 209 -10.73 4.48 1.00
N VAL A 210 -10.53 5.79 0.99
CA VAL A 210 -9.26 6.41 1.38
C VAL A 210 -9.34 6.72 2.86
N ALA A 211 -8.55 6.03 3.67
CA ALA A 211 -8.47 6.30 5.10
C ALA A 211 -7.81 7.68 5.36
N PRO A 212 -8.24 8.43 6.39
CA PRO A 212 -7.54 9.61 6.86
C PRO A 212 -6.06 9.30 7.11
N ARG A 213 -5.17 10.18 6.64
CA ARG A 213 -3.73 10.00 6.77
C ARG A 213 -3.19 10.98 7.79
N TYR A 214 -2.21 10.53 8.58
CA TYR A 214 -1.42 11.41 9.42
C TYR A 214 -0.56 12.33 8.54
N ILE A 215 -0.65 13.63 8.77
CA ILE A 215 0.14 14.65 8.08
C ILE A 215 1.11 15.26 9.09
N PRO A 216 2.40 14.84 9.09
CA PRO A 216 3.39 15.42 9.98
C PRO A 216 3.76 16.84 9.57
N GLY A 217 4.31 17.63 10.50
CA GLY A 217 4.84 18.96 10.21
C GLY A 217 3.96 20.09 10.70
N LYS A 218 4.38 21.32 10.43
CA LYS A 218 3.65 22.54 10.75
C LYS A 218 2.76 22.94 9.58
N VAL A 219 1.51 23.25 9.89
CA VAL A 219 0.53 23.72 8.93
C VAL A 219 1.03 25.00 8.23
N ILE A 220 1.03 24.99 6.90
CA ILE A 220 1.27 26.17 6.05
C ILE A 220 -0.10 26.81 5.80
N ALA A 221 -0.35 28.00 6.33
CA ALA A 221 -1.62 28.69 6.09
C ALA A 221 -1.73 29.10 4.61
N ASP A 222 -2.88 28.78 4.00
CA ASP A 222 -3.33 29.40 2.75
C ASP A 222 -4.68 30.08 3.08
N GLU A 223 -4.73 31.41 2.98
CA GLU A 223 -5.79 32.24 3.58
C GLU A 223 -7.16 32.15 2.87
N GLU A 224 -7.28 31.44 1.73
CA GLU A 224 -8.48 31.53 0.87
C GLU A 224 -9.40 30.30 0.80
N SER A 225 -9.01 29.09 1.24
CA SER A 225 -9.79 27.87 0.88
C SER A 225 -10.35 27.00 2.02
N GLY A 226 -9.95 27.20 3.28
CA GLY A 226 -10.60 26.55 4.44
C GLY A 226 -10.60 25.01 4.48
N ALA A 227 -9.91 24.32 3.57
CA ALA A 227 -9.65 22.88 3.62
C ALA A 227 -8.27 22.62 4.26
N THR A 228 -8.02 21.37 4.73
CA THR A 228 -6.78 20.98 5.41
C THR A 228 -5.55 21.48 4.66
N THR A 229 -4.93 22.49 5.25
CA THR A 229 -3.74 23.16 4.76
C THR A 229 -2.57 22.19 4.86
N GLY A 230 -1.81 22.06 3.76
CA GLY A 230 -0.60 21.25 3.73
C GLY A 230 0.38 21.65 4.84
N THR A 231 1.34 20.79 5.13
CA THR A 231 2.42 21.11 6.07
C THR A 231 3.71 21.42 5.35
N ASP A 232 4.68 21.99 6.06
CA ASP A 232 6.07 22.13 5.61
C ASP A 232 6.69 20.80 5.13
N VAL A 233 6.23 19.67 5.65
CA VAL A 233 6.65 18.31 5.25
C VAL A 233 5.77 17.74 4.12
N VAL A 234 4.48 18.04 4.11
CA VAL A 234 3.50 17.52 3.13
C VAL A 234 2.69 18.70 2.57
N PRO A 235 3.30 19.51 1.68
CA PRO A 235 2.65 20.71 1.16
C PRO A 235 1.42 20.39 0.29
N ASP A 236 1.33 19.17 -0.25
CA ASP A 236 0.26 18.69 -1.11
C ASP A 236 -0.86 17.91 -0.37
N ALA A 237 -1.00 18.07 0.96
CA ALA A 237 -1.94 17.29 1.77
C ALA A 237 -3.39 17.33 1.26
N ALA A 238 -3.85 18.48 0.75
CA ALA A 238 -5.19 18.65 0.20
C ALA A 238 -5.48 17.77 -1.04
N ALA A 239 -4.44 17.35 -1.78
CA ALA A 239 -4.59 16.48 -2.94
C ALA A 239 -4.70 14.99 -2.58
N ILE A 240 -4.34 14.61 -1.33
CA ILE A 240 -4.28 13.22 -0.88
C ILE A 240 -5.24 12.89 0.28
N LEU A 241 -5.92 13.90 0.84
CA LEU A 241 -6.90 13.76 1.91
C LEU A 241 -8.29 14.18 1.43
N PRO A 242 -9.24 13.25 1.25
CA PRO A 242 -10.62 13.64 1.06
C PRO A 242 -11.20 14.18 2.39
N PRO A 243 -12.14 15.12 2.35
CA PRO A 243 -12.94 15.45 3.53
C PRO A 243 -13.75 14.22 3.96
N MET A 244 -13.94 14.01 5.25
CA MET A 244 -14.59 12.81 5.79
C MET A 244 -15.99 13.14 6.30
N MET A 245 -16.97 12.28 6.01
CA MET A 245 -18.31 12.38 6.60
C MET A 245 -18.42 11.57 7.87
N LEU A 246 -19.02 12.14 8.92
CA LEU A 246 -19.35 11.43 10.15
C LEU A 246 -20.40 10.33 9.87
N PRO A 247 -20.27 9.12 10.45
CA PRO A 247 -21.24 8.05 10.27
C PRO A 247 -22.60 8.43 10.88
N ASP A 248 -23.69 8.24 10.13
CA ASP A 248 -25.06 8.23 10.67
C ASP A 248 -25.62 6.80 10.54
N GLU A 249 -25.85 6.15 11.68
CA GLU A 249 -26.32 4.74 11.77
C GLU A 249 -27.72 4.55 11.14
N ALA A 250 -28.49 5.62 10.92
CA ALA A 250 -29.85 5.57 10.36
C ALA A 250 -29.99 6.24 8.97
N GLY A 251 -28.90 6.71 8.37
CA GLY A 251 -28.91 7.46 7.10
C GLY A 251 -28.94 6.59 5.84
N PRO A 252 -29.29 7.16 4.67
CA PRO A 252 -29.16 6.47 3.38
C PRO A 252 -27.71 6.10 3.06
N ILE A 253 -27.50 5.01 2.31
CA ILE A 253 -26.15 4.60 1.86
C ILE A 253 -25.56 5.74 1.02
N ILE A 254 -24.56 6.41 1.57
CA ILE A 254 -23.80 7.43 0.85
C ILE A 254 -22.75 6.71 0.00
N ASN A 255 -22.47 7.20 -1.21
CA ASN A 255 -21.49 6.59 -2.14
C ASN A 255 -21.69 5.07 -2.38
N PRO A 256 -22.90 4.61 -2.76
CA PRO A 256 -23.14 3.19 -3.01
C PRO A 256 -22.24 2.66 -4.13
N VAL A 257 -21.74 1.44 -3.92
CA VAL A 257 -20.91 0.71 -4.88
C VAL A 257 -21.66 -0.51 -5.37
N SER A 258 -21.87 -0.59 -6.69
CA SER A 258 -22.22 -1.82 -7.39
C SER A 258 -20.94 -2.52 -7.83
N LEU A 259 -20.82 -3.83 -7.65
CA LEU A 259 -19.62 -4.57 -8.06
C LEU A 259 -19.97 -5.90 -8.75
N ASN A 260 -19.37 -6.10 -9.92
CA ASN A 260 -19.48 -7.32 -10.72
C ASN A 260 -18.08 -7.79 -11.14
N VAL A 261 -17.75 -9.05 -10.85
CA VAL A 261 -16.49 -9.68 -11.24
C VAL A 261 -16.78 -10.81 -12.23
N TYR A 262 -16.16 -10.74 -13.40
CA TYR A 262 -16.06 -11.85 -14.33
C TYR A 262 -14.66 -12.44 -14.20
N LEU A 263 -14.56 -13.61 -13.57
CA LEU A 263 -13.30 -14.28 -13.29
C LEU A 263 -13.10 -15.44 -14.26
N ASP A 264 -12.10 -15.33 -15.14
CA ASP A 264 -11.56 -16.45 -15.92
C ASP A 264 -10.14 -16.75 -15.45
N ALA A 265 -9.99 -17.80 -14.63
CA ALA A 265 -8.68 -18.22 -14.15
C ALA A 265 -7.87 -18.96 -15.22
N GLY A 266 -8.46 -19.30 -16.38
CA GLY A 266 -7.84 -20.08 -17.45
C GLY A 266 -7.60 -21.56 -17.13
N VAL A 267 -7.66 -21.93 -15.85
CA VAL A 267 -7.66 -23.30 -15.31
C VAL A 267 -8.81 -23.47 -14.32
N PRO A 268 -9.24 -24.71 -13.99
CA PRO A 268 -10.38 -24.91 -13.11
C PRO A 268 -10.19 -24.28 -11.71
N ILE A 269 -11.24 -23.68 -11.18
CA ILE A 269 -11.25 -23.01 -9.86
C ILE A 269 -11.79 -23.98 -8.81
N ALA A 270 -11.07 -24.15 -7.70
CA ALA A 270 -11.47 -25.03 -6.59
C ALA A 270 -12.40 -24.34 -5.59
N SER A 271 -12.04 -23.13 -5.15
CA SER A 271 -12.85 -22.38 -4.17
C SER A 271 -12.80 -20.88 -4.44
N VAL A 272 -13.84 -20.17 -3.99
CA VAL A 272 -13.94 -18.70 -4.03
C VAL A 272 -14.54 -18.23 -2.71
N ASP A 273 -13.92 -17.25 -2.07
CA ASP A 273 -14.42 -16.62 -0.84
C ASP A 273 -14.30 -15.09 -0.90
N SER A 274 -15.16 -14.41 -0.15
CA SER A 274 -15.07 -12.96 0.07
C SER A 274 -15.20 -12.67 1.56
N PRO A 275 -14.11 -12.28 2.25
CA PRO A 275 -14.10 -12.16 3.71
C PRO A 275 -14.92 -10.98 4.23
N PHE A 276 -15.09 -9.92 3.43
CA PHE A 276 -15.68 -8.66 3.89
C PHE A 276 -17.07 -8.35 3.32
N HIS A 277 -17.47 -9.05 2.25
CA HIS A 277 -18.73 -8.79 1.54
C HIS A 277 -19.43 -10.09 1.19
N ARG A 278 -20.75 -10.14 1.35
CA ARG A 278 -21.55 -11.29 0.93
C ARG A 278 -21.72 -11.28 -0.59
N VAL A 279 -21.24 -12.32 -1.27
CA VAL A 279 -21.31 -12.44 -2.72
C VAL A 279 -22.16 -13.62 -3.19
N ARG A 280 -22.78 -13.46 -4.36
CA ARG A 280 -23.34 -14.57 -5.15
C ARG A 280 -22.33 -14.96 -6.20
N VAL A 281 -22.02 -16.25 -6.28
CA VAL A 281 -21.05 -16.82 -7.22
C VAL A 281 -21.81 -17.75 -8.18
N ASP A 282 -21.88 -17.35 -9.45
CA ASP A 282 -22.42 -18.18 -10.52
C ASP A 282 -21.26 -18.92 -11.21
N THR A 283 -21.33 -20.25 -11.29
CA THR A 283 -20.37 -21.07 -12.05
C THR A 283 -20.79 -21.14 -13.51
N LEU A 284 -19.97 -20.57 -14.42
CA LEU A 284 -20.25 -20.56 -15.87
C LEU A 284 -19.50 -21.67 -16.60
N LYS A 285 -18.24 -21.91 -16.22
CA LYS A 285 -17.36 -23.00 -16.68
C LYS A 285 -16.47 -23.45 -15.52
N PRO A 286 -15.75 -24.59 -15.60
CA PRO A 286 -14.81 -24.98 -14.55
C PRO A 286 -13.81 -23.88 -14.18
N SER A 287 -13.29 -23.12 -15.16
CA SER A 287 -12.36 -21.99 -14.97
C SER A 287 -13.02 -20.63 -14.81
N VAL A 288 -14.34 -20.52 -15.03
CA VAL A 288 -15.04 -19.23 -15.13
C VAL A 288 -16.10 -19.08 -14.04
N ARG A 289 -16.05 -17.96 -13.32
CA ARG A 289 -17.05 -17.55 -12.32
C ARG A 289 -17.56 -16.15 -12.62
N ARG A 290 -18.84 -15.91 -12.34
CA ARG A 290 -19.41 -14.55 -12.26
C ARG A 290 -19.79 -14.26 -10.82
N ILE A 291 -19.18 -13.24 -10.23
CA ILE A 291 -19.35 -12.87 -8.83
C ILE A 291 -20.04 -11.51 -8.75
N ARG A 292 -21.11 -11.42 -7.95
CA ARG A 292 -21.87 -10.17 -7.73
C ARG A 292 -22.14 -9.99 -6.25
N LEU A 293 -22.24 -8.73 -5.80
CA LEU A 293 -22.71 -8.43 -4.44
C LEU A 293 -24.13 -8.98 -4.24
N SER A 294 -24.37 -9.66 -3.12
CA SER A 294 -25.66 -10.32 -2.85
C SER A 294 -26.81 -9.32 -2.71
N GLU A 295 -26.51 -8.15 -2.16
CA GLU A 295 -27.45 -7.04 -1.92
C GLU A 295 -27.46 -6.03 -3.09
N GLY A 296 -26.68 -6.29 -4.14
CA GLY A 296 -26.56 -5.44 -5.33
C GLY A 296 -25.71 -4.18 -5.13
N ARG A 297 -25.81 -3.53 -3.96
CA ARG A 297 -25.03 -2.34 -3.59
C ARG A 297 -24.48 -2.46 -2.16
N THR A 298 -23.34 -1.84 -1.90
CA THR A 298 -22.71 -1.76 -0.56
C THR A 298 -22.15 -0.35 -0.34
N PRO A 299 -22.09 0.16 0.91
CA PRO A 299 -21.35 1.39 1.19
C PRO A 299 -19.84 1.24 0.89
N ALA A 300 -19.23 2.32 0.41
CA ALA A 300 -17.79 2.43 0.17
C ALA A 300 -16.98 2.69 1.46
N ASN A 301 -17.18 1.88 2.51
CA ASN A 301 -16.54 2.06 3.83
C ASN A 301 -15.48 1.01 4.17
N ARG A 302 -15.27 0.03 3.30
CA ARG A 302 -14.26 -1.02 3.43
C ARG A 302 -13.90 -1.57 2.06
N ASP A 303 -12.71 -2.12 1.93
CA ASP A 303 -12.26 -2.70 0.66
C ASP A 303 -13.01 -4.00 0.33
N PHE A 304 -13.23 -4.22 -0.96
CA PHE A 304 -13.69 -5.51 -1.44
C PHE A 304 -12.52 -6.44 -1.67
N VAL A 305 -12.57 -7.62 -1.05
CA VAL A 305 -11.57 -8.68 -1.23
C VAL A 305 -12.26 -9.93 -1.73
N LEU A 306 -11.69 -10.53 -2.76
CA LEU A 306 -12.11 -11.81 -3.34
C LEU A 306 -10.89 -12.72 -3.42
N ASN A 307 -10.94 -13.84 -2.71
CA ASN A 307 -9.90 -14.85 -2.76
C ASN A 307 -10.40 -16.06 -3.57
N TRP A 308 -9.48 -16.71 -4.28
CA TRP A 308 -9.78 -18.01 -4.89
C TRP A 308 -8.55 -18.89 -4.95
N THR A 309 -8.81 -20.19 -4.99
CA THR A 309 -7.79 -21.22 -5.17
C THR A 309 -8.02 -21.94 -6.50
N LEU A 310 -6.91 -22.32 -7.15
CA LEU A 310 -6.97 -23.11 -8.37
C LEU A 310 -7.13 -24.59 -8.01
N ALA A 311 -7.90 -25.33 -8.81
CA ALA A 311 -7.96 -26.78 -8.69
C ALA A 311 -6.66 -27.36 -9.25
N ALA A 312 -5.87 -27.94 -8.36
CA ALA A 312 -4.58 -28.51 -8.74
C ALA A 312 -4.77 -29.92 -9.32
N GLY A 313 -4.19 -30.15 -10.49
CA GLY A 313 -4.21 -31.44 -11.19
C GLY A 313 -3.02 -32.34 -10.84
N THR A 314 -2.91 -33.48 -11.50
CA THR A 314 -1.78 -34.42 -11.33
C THR A 314 -0.52 -34.04 -12.11
N ALA A 315 -0.60 -33.05 -13.00
CA ALA A 315 0.49 -32.57 -13.83
C ALA A 315 0.44 -31.04 -13.95
N PRO A 316 1.57 -30.37 -14.29
CA PRO A 316 1.57 -28.95 -14.61
C PRO A 316 0.56 -28.64 -15.72
N SER A 317 -0.21 -27.57 -15.56
CA SER A 317 -1.21 -27.13 -16.53
C SER A 317 -0.85 -25.76 -17.08
N ALA A 318 -0.86 -25.62 -18.40
CA ALA A 318 -0.63 -24.34 -19.05
C ALA A 318 -1.95 -23.79 -19.62
N THR A 319 -2.10 -22.48 -19.62
CA THR A 319 -3.20 -21.77 -20.28
C THR A 319 -2.67 -20.56 -21.02
N LEU A 320 -3.38 -20.17 -22.07
CA LEU A 320 -3.03 -19.07 -22.94
C LEU A 320 -4.24 -18.13 -23.05
N PHE A 321 -3.99 -16.84 -22.84
CA PHE A 321 -4.92 -15.78 -23.19
C PHE A 321 -4.35 -14.94 -24.33
N VAL A 322 -5.21 -14.48 -25.24
CA VAL A 322 -4.81 -13.60 -26.36
C VAL A 322 -5.74 -12.39 -26.44
N GLU A 323 -5.13 -11.22 -26.65
CA GLU A 323 -5.76 -9.93 -26.89
C GLU A 323 -5.31 -9.45 -28.28
N PRO A 324 -6.22 -9.39 -29.26
CA PRO A 324 -5.88 -8.88 -30.58
C PRO A 324 -5.47 -7.41 -30.52
N GLY A 325 -4.32 -7.07 -31.12
CA GLY A 325 -3.86 -5.69 -31.23
C GLY A 325 -3.93 -5.15 -32.65
N LYS A 326 -3.40 -3.93 -32.85
CA LYS A 326 -3.36 -3.31 -34.18
C LYS A 326 -2.35 -4.02 -35.09
N ASP A 327 -1.09 -4.00 -34.69
CA ASP A 327 0.04 -4.56 -35.46
C ASP A 327 0.55 -5.88 -34.86
N ARG A 328 0.46 -6.03 -33.54
CA ARG A 328 0.85 -7.23 -32.78
C ARG A 328 -0.28 -7.67 -31.87
N ASP A 329 -0.48 -8.98 -31.77
CA ASP A 329 -1.35 -9.59 -30.78
C ASP A 329 -0.58 -9.76 -29.46
N HIS A 330 -1.29 -9.63 -28.34
CA HIS A 330 -0.67 -9.73 -27.03
C HIS A 330 -1.16 -10.98 -26.33
N ALA A 331 -0.22 -11.80 -25.86
CA ALA A 331 -0.49 -13.06 -25.24
C ALA A 331 -0.07 -13.06 -23.77
N LEU A 332 -0.86 -13.74 -22.95
CA LEU A 332 -0.49 -14.10 -21.58
C LEU A 332 -0.47 -15.62 -21.47
N LEU A 333 0.71 -16.15 -21.24
CA LEU A 333 0.92 -17.54 -20.94
C LEU A 333 1.01 -17.71 -19.42
N MET A 334 0.21 -18.61 -18.86
CA MET A 334 0.28 -18.96 -17.45
C MET A 334 0.49 -20.46 -17.29
N LEU A 335 1.55 -20.85 -16.57
CA LEU A 335 1.86 -22.23 -16.22
C LEU A 335 1.63 -22.43 -14.72
N VAL A 336 0.68 -23.29 -14.38
CA VAL A 336 0.26 -23.57 -13.01
C VAL A 336 0.89 -24.89 -12.54
N PRO A 337 1.47 -24.95 -11.34
CA PRO A 337 2.04 -26.18 -10.80
C PRO A 337 0.96 -27.24 -10.48
N PRO A 338 1.33 -28.53 -10.46
CA PRO A 338 0.44 -29.61 -10.05
C PRO A 338 0.11 -29.53 -8.54
N ALA A 339 -0.80 -30.40 -8.10
CA ALA A 339 -1.10 -30.57 -6.68
C ALA A 339 0.16 -31.04 -5.94
N PRO A 340 0.39 -30.60 -4.68
CA PRO A 340 1.51 -31.07 -3.87
C PRO A 340 1.59 -32.60 -3.78
N SER A 341 0.45 -33.28 -3.69
CA SER A 341 0.36 -34.74 -3.63
C SER A 341 0.73 -35.46 -4.92
N ALA A 342 0.77 -34.75 -6.04
CA ALA A 342 1.10 -35.31 -7.35
C ALA A 342 2.56 -35.08 -7.76
N VAL A 343 3.28 -34.25 -7.00
CA VAL A 343 4.73 -34.10 -7.18
C VAL A 343 5.37 -35.42 -6.72
N GLY A 344 6.11 -36.06 -7.61
CA GLY A 344 6.87 -37.29 -7.33
C GLY A 344 8.02 -37.06 -6.35
N LYS A 345 9.04 -37.93 -6.37
CA LYS A 345 10.21 -37.77 -5.51
C LYS A 345 10.82 -36.38 -5.72
N ARG A 346 10.93 -35.61 -4.63
CA ARG A 346 11.54 -34.29 -4.59
C ARG A 346 12.94 -34.35 -5.21
N LEU A 347 13.24 -33.41 -6.11
CA LEU A 347 14.58 -33.31 -6.68
C LEU A 347 15.58 -32.90 -5.59
N PRO A 348 16.67 -33.66 -5.37
CA PRO A 348 17.72 -33.26 -4.44
C PRO A 348 18.31 -31.91 -4.84
N ARG A 349 18.65 -31.10 -3.84
CA ARG A 349 19.15 -29.73 -4.08
C ARG A 349 20.60 -29.61 -3.67
N GLU A 350 21.26 -28.61 -4.23
CA GLU A 350 22.52 -28.08 -3.73
C GLU A 350 22.29 -26.60 -3.41
N VAL A 351 22.35 -26.22 -2.13
CA VAL A 351 22.05 -24.86 -1.69
C VAL A 351 23.30 -24.17 -1.17
N VAL A 352 23.72 -23.08 -1.82
CA VAL A 352 24.82 -22.23 -1.36
C VAL A 352 24.22 -20.96 -0.75
N TYR A 353 24.37 -20.82 0.57
CA TYR A 353 23.96 -19.62 1.27
C TYR A 353 25.09 -18.60 1.28
N ILE A 354 24.84 -17.38 0.83
CA ILE A 354 25.76 -16.25 0.94
C ILE A 354 25.18 -15.31 1.99
N ILE A 355 25.95 -15.01 3.04
CA ILE A 355 25.55 -14.12 4.13
C ILE A 355 26.51 -12.95 4.24
N ASP A 356 25.94 -11.76 4.21
CA ASP A 356 26.63 -10.50 4.44
C ASP A 356 26.93 -10.29 5.92
N THR A 357 28.17 -9.95 6.22
CA THR A 357 28.68 -9.62 7.55
C THR A 357 29.44 -8.30 7.55
N SER A 358 29.17 -7.42 6.59
CA SER A 358 29.72 -6.07 6.53
C SER A 358 29.30 -5.21 7.72
N GLY A 359 29.99 -4.08 7.93
CA GLY A 359 29.67 -3.17 9.04
C GLY A 359 28.24 -2.62 9.02
N SER A 360 27.61 -2.48 7.84
CA SER A 360 26.22 -2.01 7.74
C SER A 360 25.19 -3.02 8.26
N MET A 361 25.57 -4.29 8.36
CA MET A 361 24.77 -5.34 8.98
C MET A 361 24.79 -5.31 10.51
N GLU A 362 25.55 -4.41 11.15
CA GLU A 362 25.61 -4.30 12.60
C GLU A 362 24.23 -4.03 13.24
N GLY A 363 24.01 -4.55 14.45
CA GLY A 363 22.75 -4.43 15.16
C GLY A 363 21.74 -5.51 14.77
N GLU A 364 20.51 -5.12 14.45
CA GLU A 364 19.40 -6.06 14.20
C GLU A 364 19.60 -6.86 12.90
N SER A 365 20.17 -6.28 11.85
CA SER A 365 20.32 -6.92 10.54
C SER A 365 21.11 -8.24 10.61
N ILE A 366 22.25 -8.28 11.32
CA ILE A 366 23.03 -9.51 11.50
C ILE A 366 22.32 -10.53 12.41
N VAL A 367 21.47 -10.09 13.35
CA VAL A 367 20.62 -11.01 14.12
C VAL A 367 19.60 -11.66 13.18
N GLN A 368 18.88 -10.85 12.39
CA GLN A 368 17.89 -11.31 11.42
C GLN A 368 18.49 -12.28 10.40
N ALA A 369 19.67 -11.96 9.85
CA ALA A 369 20.36 -12.80 8.87
C ALA A 369 20.79 -14.16 9.45
N ARG A 370 21.30 -14.18 10.69
CA ARG A 370 21.67 -15.44 11.37
C ARG A 370 20.47 -16.32 11.68
N GLU A 371 19.37 -15.73 12.13
CA GLU A 371 18.12 -16.46 12.38
C GLU A 371 17.52 -17.01 11.09
N ALA A 372 17.47 -16.18 10.03
CA ALA A 372 17.03 -16.59 8.70
C ALA A 372 17.81 -17.80 8.18
N LEU A 373 19.14 -17.73 8.28
CA LEU A 373 20.03 -18.78 7.81
C LEU A 373 19.97 -20.04 8.70
N ALA A 374 19.84 -19.90 10.01
CA ALA A 374 19.66 -21.05 10.89
C ALA A 374 18.35 -21.80 10.59
N MET A 375 17.26 -21.07 10.32
CA MET A 375 16.00 -21.66 9.88
C MET A 375 16.14 -22.35 8.51
N ALA A 376 16.90 -21.75 7.59
CA ALA A 376 17.19 -22.34 6.29
C ALA A 376 17.88 -23.71 6.40
N LEU A 377 18.95 -23.76 7.20
CA LEU A 377 19.76 -24.96 7.41
C LEU A 377 18.94 -26.09 8.04
N ALA A 378 18.02 -25.76 8.95
CA ALA A 378 17.14 -26.72 9.61
C ALA A 378 16.10 -27.38 8.67
N ARG A 379 15.84 -26.78 7.49
CA ARG A 379 14.88 -27.30 6.50
C ARG A 379 15.52 -28.13 5.38
N LEU A 380 16.83 -28.33 5.42
CA LEU A 380 17.52 -29.18 4.45
C LEU A 380 17.18 -30.66 4.68
N ASP A 381 17.01 -31.41 3.59
CA ASP A 381 16.79 -32.86 3.63
C ASP A 381 18.12 -33.62 3.64
N ALA A 382 18.15 -34.86 4.11
CA ALA A 382 19.35 -35.69 4.11
C ALA A 382 19.93 -35.95 2.70
N GLU A 383 19.07 -35.90 1.66
CA GLU A 383 19.53 -36.00 0.26
C GLU A 383 20.11 -34.68 -0.28
N ASP A 384 19.91 -33.53 0.39
CA ASP A 384 20.41 -32.22 -0.03
C ASP A 384 21.92 -32.06 0.23
N ARG A 385 22.54 -31.17 -0.53
CA ARG A 385 23.88 -30.65 -0.26
C ARG A 385 23.83 -29.16 0.03
N PHE A 386 24.77 -28.67 0.82
CA PHE A 386 24.82 -27.25 1.13
C PHE A 386 26.24 -26.73 1.40
N ASN A 387 26.39 -25.42 1.28
CA ASN A 387 27.54 -24.68 1.79
C ASN A 387 27.08 -23.31 2.31
N VAL A 388 27.91 -22.68 3.14
CA VAL A 388 27.69 -21.32 3.63
C VAL A 388 28.92 -20.49 3.31
N ILE A 389 28.72 -19.31 2.73
CA ILE A 389 29.74 -18.34 2.38
C ILE A 389 29.45 -17.06 3.15
N GLU A 390 30.37 -16.63 4.00
CA GLU A 390 30.37 -15.32 4.64
C GLU A 390 31.16 -14.36 3.77
N PHE A 391 30.72 -13.10 3.69
CA PHE A 391 31.55 -12.05 3.13
C PHE A 391 31.42 -10.71 3.86
N ASN A 392 32.49 -9.95 3.76
CA ASN A 392 32.62 -8.54 4.11
C ASN A 392 33.67 -7.90 3.18
N SER A 393 34.77 -7.34 3.71
CA SER A 393 35.98 -7.02 2.93
C SER A 393 36.63 -8.23 2.26
N THR A 394 36.37 -9.43 2.76
CA THR A 394 36.84 -10.70 2.16
C THR A 394 35.68 -11.69 2.12
N ALA A 395 35.78 -12.74 1.30
CA ALA A 395 34.79 -13.82 1.27
C ALA A 395 35.42 -15.13 1.73
N SER A 396 34.70 -15.88 2.56
CA SER A 396 35.14 -17.17 3.09
C SER A 396 34.00 -18.19 3.08
N ALA A 397 34.30 -19.42 2.66
CA ALA A 397 33.34 -20.51 2.65
C ALA A 397 33.57 -21.44 3.86
N LEU A 398 32.49 -21.90 4.49
CA LEU A 398 32.54 -22.87 5.59
C LEU A 398 33.20 -24.18 5.15
N TYR A 399 32.89 -24.62 3.93
CA TYR A 399 33.49 -25.80 3.31
C TYR A 399 34.11 -25.42 1.95
N THR A 400 35.14 -26.16 1.53
CA THR A 400 35.74 -26.00 0.18
C THR A 400 34.75 -26.33 -0.94
N SER A 401 33.81 -27.23 -0.69
CA SER A 401 32.74 -27.61 -1.61
C SER A 401 31.49 -28.03 -0.84
N ALA A 402 30.33 -28.00 -1.49
CA ALA A 402 29.06 -28.33 -0.88
C ALA A 402 29.04 -29.75 -0.28
N GLN A 403 28.65 -29.84 0.99
CA GLN A 403 28.64 -31.07 1.79
C GLN A 403 27.23 -31.63 1.92
N PRO A 404 27.05 -32.95 2.13
CA PRO A 404 25.76 -33.54 2.46
C PRO A 404 25.14 -32.89 3.71
N ALA A 405 23.83 -32.65 3.68
CA ALA A 405 23.05 -32.12 4.81
C ALA A 405 22.80 -33.16 5.91
N SER A 406 23.88 -33.83 6.35
CA SER A 406 23.83 -34.68 7.54
C SER A 406 23.61 -33.82 8.79
N ARG A 407 22.97 -34.39 9.82
CA ARG A 407 22.76 -33.71 11.11
C ARG A 407 24.05 -33.12 11.68
N ALA A 408 25.17 -33.84 11.57
CA ALA A 408 26.47 -33.36 12.05
C ALA A 408 26.97 -32.12 11.28
N ASN A 409 26.82 -32.10 9.96
CA ASN A 409 27.21 -30.96 9.12
C ASN A 409 26.30 -29.75 9.35
N VAL A 410 24.98 -29.99 9.43
CA VAL A 410 24.00 -28.92 9.73
C VAL A 410 24.26 -28.31 11.10
N ASP A 411 24.46 -29.13 12.15
CA ASP A 411 24.77 -28.64 13.49
C ASP A 411 26.09 -27.86 13.53
N HIS A 412 27.10 -28.28 12.76
CA HIS A 412 28.35 -27.54 12.61
C HIS A 412 28.15 -26.18 11.94
N ALA A 413 27.39 -26.14 10.84
CA ALA A 413 27.07 -24.91 10.14
C ALA A 413 26.26 -23.93 10.99
N VAL A 414 25.25 -24.41 11.73
CA VAL A 414 24.46 -23.57 12.65
C VAL A 414 25.35 -22.94 13.71
N ARG A 415 26.27 -23.69 14.32
CA ARG A 415 27.24 -23.13 15.29
C ARG A 415 28.19 -22.12 14.66
N TRP A 416 28.58 -22.32 13.41
CA TRP A 416 29.41 -21.35 12.69
C TRP A 416 28.63 -20.06 12.42
N VAL A 417 27.39 -20.16 11.91
CA VAL A 417 26.48 -19.02 11.65
C VAL A 417 26.22 -18.20 12.90
N GLN A 418 25.99 -18.83 14.06
CA GLN A 418 25.77 -18.12 15.33
C GLN A 418 26.96 -17.26 15.77
N ARG A 419 28.18 -17.62 15.34
CA ARG A 419 29.41 -16.90 15.68
C ARG A 419 29.75 -15.75 14.72
N LEU A 420 29.03 -15.61 13.60
CA LEU A 420 29.23 -14.50 12.66
C LEU A 420 29.06 -13.14 13.35
N ARG A 421 29.87 -12.17 12.94
CA ARG A 421 29.89 -10.80 13.48
C ARG A 421 30.00 -9.80 12.36
N ALA A 422 29.14 -8.79 12.37
CA ALA A 422 29.20 -7.69 11.42
C ALA A 422 30.49 -6.86 11.62
N ASN A 423 31.31 -6.75 10.57
CA ASN A 423 32.52 -5.93 10.51
C ASN A 423 33.01 -5.80 9.05
N GLY A 424 33.86 -4.81 8.75
CA GLY A 424 34.50 -4.68 7.44
C GLY A 424 33.61 -4.05 6.36
N GLY A 425 34.05 -4.15 5.10
CA GLY A 425 33.36 -3.63 3.90
C GLY A 425 32.38 -4.61 3.27
N THR A 426 31.93 -4.33 2.04
CA THR A 426 30.86 -5.08 1.34
C THR A 426 31.32 -5.57 -0.04
N GLU A 427 32.32 -6.46 -0.08
CA GLU A 427 32.93 -7.00 -1.31
C GLU A 427 32.17 -8.22 -1.85
N MET A 428 31.01 -7.98 -2.48
CA MET A 428 30.15 -9.04 -3.01
C MET A 428 30.79 -9.90 -4.10
N ALA A 429 31.73 -9.33 -4.87
CA ALA A 429 32.33 -10.01 -6.02
C ALA A 429 33.07 -11.29 -5.61
N GLY A 430 33.78 -11.27 -4.47
CA GLY A 430 34.46 -12.46 -3.94
C GLY A 430 33.49 -13.57 -3.56
N ALA A 431 32.36 -13.20 -2.93
CA ALA A 431 31.34 -14.15 -2.52
C ALA A 431 30.64 -14.79 -3.72
N LEU A 432 30.27 -13.97 -4.71
CA LEU A 432 29.71 -14.44 -5.98
C LEU A 432 30.70 -15.32 -6.73
N ALA A 433 31.99 -15.02 -6.73
CA ALA A 433 33.00 -15.85 -7.37
C ALA A 433 33.17 -17.23 -6.70
N LEU A 434 32.99 -17.33 -5.38
CA LEU A 434 32.99 -18.61 -4.65
C LEU A 434 31.68 -19.39 -4.89
N ALA A 435 30.56 -18.70 -5.07
CA ALA A 435 29.26 -19.33 -5.24
C ALA A 435 28.95 -19.72 -6.68
N LEU A 436 29.37 -18.93 -7.67
CA LEU A 436 29.06 -19.11 -9.09
C LEU A 436 30.21 -19.85 -9.79
N ASP A 437 30.00 -21.13 -10.08
CA ASP A 437 31.00 -22.02 -10.68
C ASP A 437 30.84 -22.21 -12.20
N GLY A 438 29.77 -21.66 -12.80
CA GLY A 438 29.45 -21.85 -14.22
C GLY A 438 29.05 -23.30 -14.59
N GLY A 439 28.87 -24.18 -13.59
CA GLY A 439 28.60 -25.59 -13.80
C GLY A 439 27.15 -25.88 -14.22
N ARG A 440 26.95 -27.07 -14.80
CA ARG A 440 25.63 -27.67 -15.00
C ARG A 440 25.52 -28.89 -14.09
N ASN A 441 24.45 -28.99 -13.32
CA ASN A 441 24.21 -30.11 -12.42
C ASN A 441 22.91 -30.81 -12.84
N ALA A 442 23.03 -31.87 -13.64
CA ALA A 442 21.86 -32.57 -14.17
C ALA A 442 21.00 -33.20 -13.06
N ASP A 443 21.64 -33.70 -12.01
CA ASP A 443 21.00 -34.53 -10.99
C ASP A 443 20.42 -33.71 -9.82
N ARG A 444 20.73 -32.39 -9.73
CA ARG A 444 20.36 -31.55 -8.59
C ARG A 444 19.87 -30.17 -9.01
N VAL A 445 19.05 -29.54 -8.17
CA VAL A 445 18.70 -28.13 -8.35
C VAL A 445 19.74 -27.30 -7.60
N ARG A 446 20.58 -26.56 -8.31
CA ARG A 446 21.57 -25.67 -7.67
C ARG A 446 20.96 -24.31 -7.39
N GLN A 447 20.92 -23.92 -6.13
CA GLN A 447 20.29 -22.70 -5.64
C GLN A 447 21.29 -21.90 -4.82
N ILE A 448 21.38 -20.60 -5.09
CA ILE A 448 22.18 -19.65 -4.36
C ILE A 448 21.19 -18.72 -3.65
N VAL A 449 21.28 -18.62 -2.34
CA VAL A 449 20.44 -17.71 -1.54
C VAL A 449 21.36 -16.64 -0.97
N PHE A 450 21.19 -15.41 -1.42
CA PHE A 450 22.07 -14.30 -1.11
C PHE A 450 21.39 -13.30 -0.16
N LEU A 451 21.84 -13.28 1.10
CA LEU A 451 21.31 -12.43 2.17
C LEU A 451 22.24 -11.23 2.38
N THR A 452 21.75 -10.02 2.17
CA THR A 452 22.52 -8.77 2.31
C THR A 452 21.58 -7.57 2.49
N ASP A 453 22.08 -6.46 3.01
CA ASP A 453 21.42 -5.15 2.95
C ASP A 453 21.73 -4.42 1.62
N GLY A 454 22.53 -5.00 0.72
CA GLY A 454 22.53 -4.68 -0.70
C GLY A 454 23.24 -3.38 -1.11
N ALA A 455 23.88 -2.64 -0.20
CA ALA A 455 24.48 -1.35 -0.55
C ALA A 455 25.81 -1.51 -1.33
N VAL A 456 25.76 -1.46 -2.67
CA VAL A 456 26.94 -1.55 -3.56
C VAL A 456 26.92 -0.50 -4.67
N GLY A 457 28.10 -0.08 -5.11
CA GLY A 457 28.28 0.89 -6.21
C GLY A 457 28.80 0.29 -7.52
N ASN A 458 29.16 -0.99 -7.55
CA ASN A 458 29.75 -1.70 -8.70
C ASN A 458 28.76 -2.68 -9.37
N GLU A 459 27.47 -2.32 -9.43
CA GLU A 459 26.37 -3.18 -9.90
C GLU A 459 26.64 -3.80 -11.28
N ALA A 460 27.11 -3.01 -12.25
CA ALA A 460 27.42 -3.49 -13.60
C ALA A 460 28.45 -4.64 -13.62
N GLN A 461 29.47 -4.58 -12.75
CA GLN A 461 30.46 -5.66 -12.60
C GLN A 461 29.80 -6.93 -12.05
N LEU A 462 28.95 -6.78 -11.02
CA LEU A 462 28.28 -7.91 -10.37
C LEU A 462 27.27 -8.58 -11.31
N PHE A 463 26.48 -7.81 -12.07
CA PHE A 463 25.58 -8.34 -13.09
C PHE A 463 26.33 -9.09 -14.19
N GLY A 464 27.46 -8.54 -14.66
CA GLY A 464 28.33 -9.23 -15.62
C GLY A 464 28.83 -10.57 -15.08
N MET A 465 29.24 -10.62 -13.80
CA MET A 465 29.68 -11.86 -13.15
C MET A 465 28.54 -12.88 -13.03
N ILE A 466 27.34 -12.45 -12.61
CA ILE A 466 26.16 -13.30 -12.53
C ILE A 466 25.87 -13.90 -13.90
N GLN A 467 25.70 -13.09 -14.94
CA GLN A 467 25.37 -13.57 -16.29
C GLN A 467 26.41 -14.55 -16.85
N GLN A 468 27.70 -14.31 -16.61
CA GLN A 468 28.78 -15.15 -17.13
C GLN A 468 28.98 -16.46 -16.36
N ARG A 469 28.73 -16.47 -15.05
CA ARG A 469 29.08 -17.59 -14.16
C ARG A 469 27.88 -18.30 -13.53
N LEU A 470 26.65 -17.87 -13.81
CA LEU A 470 25.45 -18.50 -13.25
C LEU A 470 25.36 -20.00 -13.60
N GLY A 471 25.70 -20.36 -14.84
CA GLY A 471 25.55 -21.74 -15.32
C GLY A 471 24.09 -22.20 -15.20
N ASP A 472 23.87 -23.34 -14.54
CA ASP A 472 22.53 -23.85 -14.20
C ASP A 472 22.10 -23.49 -12.76
N SER A 473 22.74 -22.52 -12.12
CA SER A 473 22.37 -22.07 -10.78
C SER A 473 21.17 -21.12 -10.81
N ARG A 474 20.40 -21.10 -9.73
CA ARG A 474 19.35 -20.09 -9.52
C ARG A 474 19.79 -19.14 -8.42
N LEU A 475 19.69 -17.82 -8.62
CA LEU A 475 20.04 -16.83 -7.61
C LEU A 475 18.78 -16.21 -7.00
N PHE A 476 18.62 -16.38 -5.71
CA PHE A 476 17.58 -15.76 -4.89
C PHE A 476 18.23 -14.73 -4.00
N THR A 477 17.60 -13.56 -3.88
CA THR A 477 18.14 -12.46 -3.08
C THR A 477 17.20 -12.16 -1.92
N VAL A 478 17.78 -11.95 -0.74
CA VAL A 478 17.06 -11.60 0.47
C VAL A 478 17.63 -10.28 0.99
N GLY A 479 16.85 -9.22 0.87
CA GLY A 479 17.17 -7.90 1.40
C GLY A 479 16.89 -7.85 2.89
N ILE A 480 17.90 -7.60 3.70
CA ILE A 480 17.79 -7.51 5.16
C ILE A 480 17.90 -6.04 5.61
N GLY A 481 17.16 -5.66 6.64
CA GLY A 481 17.29 -4.35 7.29
C GLY A 481 16.37 -3.27 6.72
N SER A 482 16.57 -2.03 7.13
CA SER A 482 15.60 -0.94 6.92
C SER A 482 15.58 -0.33 5.52
N ALA A 483 16.67 -0.44 4.76
CA ALA A 483 16.79 0.25 3.46
C ALA A 483 17.74 -0.47 2.49
N PRO A 484 17.49 -1.73 2.11
CA PRO A 484 18.37 -2.40 1.18
C PRO A 484 18.23 -1.87 -0.25
N ASN A 485 19.29 -2.01 -1.05
CA ASN A 485 19.24 -1.71 -2.49
C ASN A 485 18.33 -2.71 -3.22
N SER A 486 17.03 -2.46 -3.15
CA SER A 486 15.99 -3.34 -3.68
C SER A 486 16.04 -3.43 -5.21
N HIS A 487 16.58 -2.40 -5.89
CA HIS A 487 16.79 -2.41 -7.33
C HIS A 487 17.81 -3.49 -7.71
N PHE A 488 19.04 -3.39 -7.20
CA PHE A 488 20.09 -4.38 -7.44
C PHE A 488 19.61 -5.80 -7.09
N MET A 489 19.01 -5.97 -5.91
CA MET A 489 18.59 -7.28 -5.42
C MET A 489 17.51 -7.92 -6.30
N ARG A 490 16.52 -7.14 -6.74
CA ARG A 490 15.49 -7.61 -7.67
C ARG A 490 16.08 -8.02 -9.01
N LYS A 491 16.98 -7.21 -9.58
CA LYS A 491 17.62 -7.48 -10.87
C LYS A 491 18.56 -8.68 -10.83
N ALA A 492 19.33 -8.83 -9.75
CA ALA A 492 20.20 -9.99 -9.54
C ALA A 492 19.38 -11.28 -9.45
N ALA A 493 18.25 -11.27 -8.73
CA ALA A 493 17.35 -12.41 -8.67
C ALA A 493 16.72 -12.73 -10.03
N GLN A 494 16.24 -11.72 -10.77
CA GLN A 494 15.68 -11.90 -12.12
C GLN A 494 16.71 -12.50 -13.10
N ALA A 495 17.92 -11.95 -13.14
CA ALA A 495 19.02 -12.47 -13.95
C ALA A 495 19.37 -13.92 -13.57
N GLY A 496 19.22 -14.25 -12.29
CA GLY A 496 19.40 -15.59 -11.73
C GLY A 496 18.20 -16.52 -11.80
N ARG A 497 17.10 -16.17 -12.49
CA ARG A 497 15.86 -16.99 -12.55
C ARG A 497 15.21 -17.25 -11.18
N GLY A 498 15.51 -16.41 -10.18
CA GLY A 498 14.96 -16.48 -8.83
C GLY A 498 14.08 -15.27 -8.50
N THR A 499 13.76 -15.13 -7.22
CA THR A 499 12.92 -14.05 -6.69
C THR A 499 13.60 -13.31 -5.55
N PHE A 500 13.27 -12.02 -5.43
CA PHE A 500 13.71 -11.15 -4.35
C PHE A 500 12.71 -11.23 -3.18
N THR A 501 13.23 -11.33 -1.96
CA THR A 501 12.45 -11.29 -0.70
C THR A 501 13.00 -10.17 0.18
N TYR A 502 12.13 -9.31 0.70
CA TYR A 502 12.51 -8.24 1.62
C TYR A 502 12.10 -8.58 3.06
N ILE A 503 13.01 -8.34 4.01
CA ILE A 503 12.80 -8.52 5.44
C ILE A 503 13.24 -7.24 6.15
N GLY A 504 12.27 -6.42 6.53
CA GLY A 504 12.52 -5.14 7.21
C GLY A 504 12.59 -5.26 8.73
N LYS A 505 12.02 -6.33 9.32
CA LYS A 505 11.87 -6.52 10.77
C LYS A 505 12.12 -7.95 11.19
N ILE A 506 12.54 -8.16 12.44
CA ILE A 506 12.90 -9.48 12.97
C ILE A 506 11.69 -10.41 13.10
N GLU A 507 10.52 -9.86 13.42
CA GLU A 507 9.28 -10.62 13.55
C GLU A 507 8.80 -11.18 12.20
N GLU A 508 9.20 -10.55 11.09
CA GLU A 508 8.85 -10.96 9.73
C GLU A 508 9.76 -12.08 9.20
N VAL A 509 10.96 -12.25 9.77
CA VAL A 509 11.97 -13.22 9.28
C VAL A 509 11.37 -14.61 9.15
N ARG A 510 10.67 -15.08 10.20
CA ARG A 510 10.10 -16.43 10.21
C ARG A 510 9.09 -16.62 9.08
N ALA A 511 8.17 -15.68 8.90
CA ALA A 511 7.11 -15.79 7.89
C ALA A 511 7.70 -15.74 6.47
N ARG A 512 8.51 -14.72 6.17
CA ARG A 512 9.09 -14.51 4.84
C ARG A 512 10.06 -15.61 4.43
N MET A 513 10.92 -16.05 5.34
CA MET A 513 11.81 -17.19 5.05
C MET A 513 11.04 -18.48 4.93
N SER A 514 9.92 -18.65 5.66
CA SER A 514 9.09 -19.83 5.51
C SER A 514 8.44 -19.90 4.13
N GLU A 515 7.93 -18.79 3.62
CA GLU A 515 7.39 -18.64 2.26
C GLU A 515 8.48 -18.95 1.22
N LEU A 516 9.63 -18.27 1.30
CA LEU A 516 10.74 -18.46 0.38
C LEU A 516 11.23 -19.91 0.34
N PHE A 517 11.49 -20.53 1.49
CA PHE A 517 12.00 -21.90 1.50
C PHE A 517 10.96 -22.92 1.05
N THR A 518 9.67 -22.74 1.37
CA THR A 518 8.62 -23.64 0.86
C THR A 518 8.63 -23.68 -0.67
N LYS A 519 8.82 -22.52 -1.31
CA LYS A 519 9.04 -22.42 -2.75
C LYS A 519 10.32 -23.14 -3.18
N LEU A 520 11.46 -22.78 -2.59
CA LEU A 520 12.77 -23.33 -2.97
C LEU A 520 12.87 -24.86 -2.79
N GLU A 521 12.06 -25.41 -1.91
CA GLU A 521 12.06 -26.83 -1.58
C GLU A 521 11.40 -27.72 -2.63
N SER A 522 10.56 -27.15 -3.48
CA SER A 522 9.69 -27.93 -4.37
C SER A 522 9.73 -27.44 -5.82
N PRO A 523 10.89 -27.47 -6.51
CA PRO A 523 10.95 -27.20 -7.94
C PRO A 523 10.23 -28.32 -8.73
N VAL A 524 9.37 -27.92 -9.67
CA VAL A 524 8.52 -28.83 -10.46
C VAL A 524 9.07 -28.99 -11.87
N VAL A 525 9.37 -27.89 -12.57
CA VAL A 525 9.92 -27.91 -13.94
C VAL A 525 11.07 -26.93 -14.05
N LYS A 526 12.24 -27.41 -14.48
CA LYS A 526 13.44 -26.61 -14.69
C LYS A 526 13.63 -26.23 -16.16
N GLY A 527 14.34 -25.14 -16.39
CA GLY A 527 14.85 -24.81 -17.73
C GLY A 527 13.74 -24.56 -18.72
N LEU A 528 12.67 -23.89 -18.27
CA LEU A 528 11.51 -23.59 -19.09
C LEU A 528 11.96 -22.85 -20.35
N THR A 529 11.43 -23.32 -21.49
CA THR A 529 11.66 -22.73 -22.80
C THR A 529 10.33 -22.60 -23.52
N ILE A 530 10.13 -21.47 -24.19
CA ILE A 530 8.96 -21.24 -25.06
C ILE A 530 9.42 -21.30 -26.51
N THR A 531 8.79 -22.17 -27.28
CA THR A 531 8.92 -22.21 -28.74
C THR A 531 7.66 -21.62 -29.34
N TRP A 532 7.81 -20.47 -30.00
CA TRP A 532 6.74 -19.80 -30.74
C TRP A 532 6.53 -20.47 -32.11
N PRO A 533 5.35 -20.31 -32.74
CA PRO A 533 5.09 -20.91 -34.04
C PRO A 533 6.07 -20.42 -35.11
N SER A 534 6.36 -21.26 -36.10
CA SER A 534 7.33 -20.97 -37.16
C SER A 534 7.01 -19.66 -37.89
N GLY A 535 7.99 -18.74 -37.92
CA GLY A 535 7.85 -17.42 -38.55
C GLY A 535 7.30 -16.33 -37.64
N ALA A 536 6.82 -16.66 -36.44
CA ALA A 536 6.42 -15.65 -35.45
C ALA A 536 7.64 -14.96 -34.84
N ARG A 537 7.64 -13.63 -34.83
CA ARG A 537 8.47 -12.86 -33.91
C ARG A 537 7.64 -12.62 -32.66
N ALA A 538 8.17 -13.03 -31.52
CA ALA A 538 7.57 -12.81 -30.23
C ALA A 538 8.57 -12.13 -29.31
N ASP A 539 8.13 -11.05 -28.69
CA ASP A 539 8.87 -10.38 -27.63
C ASP A 539 8.24 -10.72 -26.29
N ALA A 540 8.85 -11.66 -25.57
CA ALA A 540 8.33 -12.24 -24.34
C ALA A 540 9.13 -11.76 -23.11
N SER A 541 8.43 -11.66 -21.97
CA SER A 541 9.01 -11.27 -20.70
C SER A 541 8.33 -12.03 -19.54
N PRO A 542 9.07 -12.46 -18.51
CA PRO A 542 10.51 -12.21 -18.29
C PRO A 542 11.44 -13.07 -19.19
N ASP A 543 12.66 -12.57 -19.42
CA ASP A 543 13.76 -13.28 -20.07
C ASP A 543 15.05 -13.04 -19.23
N PRO A 544 15.70 -14.08 -18.67
CA PRO A 544 15.39 -15.51 -18.79
C PRO A 544 14.11 -15.93 -18.07
N LEU A 545 13.49 -17.01 -18.55
CA LEU A 545 12.32 -17.60 -17.89
C LEU A 545 12.69 -18.20 -16.53
N PRO A 546 11.86 -17.99 -15.49
CA PRO A 546 12.02 -18.68 -14.21
C PRO A 546 11.67 -20.16 -14.34
N ASP A 547 12.05 -20.96 -13.36
CA ASP A 547 11.54 -22.33 -13.22
C ASP A 547 10.12 -22.35 -12.64
N LEU A 548 9.40 -23.44 -12.85
CA LEU A 548 8.12 -23.68 -12.17
C LEU A 548 8.38 -24.26 -10.78
N TYR A 549 7.95 -23.56 -9.74
CA TYR A 549 7.97 -24.04 -8.35
C TYR A 549 6.57 -24.41 -7.88
N LEU A 550 6.48 -25.33 -6.91
CA LEU A 550 5.22 -25.65 -6.28
C LEU A 550 4.67 -24.41 -5.57
N GLY A 551 3.39 -24.13 -5.79
CA GLY A 551 2.72 -23.01 -5.17
C GLY A 551 3.03 -21.64 -5.80
N GLU A 552 3.65 -21.56 -6.98
CA GLU A 552 3.73 -20.29 -7.71
C GLU A 552 3.58 -20.52 -9.22
N PRO A 553 2.59 -19.90 -9.86
CA PRO A 553 2.44 -19.98 -11.31
C PRO A 553 3.51 -19.14 -12.00
N VAL A 554 4.02 -19.63 -13.12
CA VAL A 554 4.87 -18.84 -14.02
C VAL A 554 3.97 -18.10 -14.99
N VAL A 555 4.18 -16.79 -15.09
CA VAL A 555 3.39 -15.89 -15.95
C VAL A 555 4.32 -15.20 -16.93
N VAL A 556 4.01 -15.30 -18.21
CA VAL A 556 4.79 -14.71 -19.30
C VAL A 556 3.89 -13.86 -20.17
N ALA A 557 4.23 -12.59 -20.31
CA ALA A 557 3.57 -11.68 -21.24
C ALA A 557 4.38 -11.62 -22.54
N ALA A 558 3.71 -11.63 -23.69
CA ALA A 558 4.37 -11.59 -24.99
C ALA A 558 3.61 -10.72 -25.99
N ALA A 559 4.33 -9.99 -26.84
CA ALA A 559 3.79 -9.37 -28.04
C ALA A 559 4.22 -10.19 -29.27
N ILE A 560 3.27 -10.65 -30.07
CA ILE A 560 3.43 -11.60 -31.17
C ILE A 560 2.94 -10.94 -32.47
N ASP A 561 3.70 -11.07 -33.56
CA ASP A 561 3.27 -10.59 -34.87
C ASP A 561 1.98 -11.31 -35.32
N ARG A 562 0.97 -10.53 -35.75
CA ARG A 562 -0.41 -10.97 -36.02
C ARG A 562 -0.57 -12.01 -37.14
N THR A 563 0.46 -12.23 -37.95
CA THR A 563 0.40 -13.08 -39.16
C THR A 563 0.56 -14.57 -38.89
N VAL A 564 0.64 -15.00 -37.62
CA VAL A 564 1.02 -16.39 -37.31
C VAL A 564 -0.03 -17.09 -36.45
N GLY A 565 -0.85 -17.90 -37.10
CA GLY A 565 -1.56 -19.00 -36.42
C GLY A 565 -0.60 -20.16 -36.13
N GLY A 566 -0.92 -21.01 -35.15
CA GLY A 566 -0.12 -22.18 -34.83
C GLY A 566 -0.11 -22.53 -33.35
N GLU A 567 0.86 -23.34 -32.94
CA GLU A 567 1.02 -23.78 -31.56
C GLU A 567 2.20 -23.08 -30.88
N VAL A 568 1.96 -22.58 -29.67
CA VAL A 568 3.00 -22.20 -28.71
C VAL A 568 3.34 -23.45 -27.90
N ARG A 569 4.62 -23.84 -27.90
CA ARG A 569 5.09 -25.01 -27.15
C ARG A 569 5.95 -24.60 -25.97
N LEU A 570 5.52 -25.00 -24.79
CA LEU A 570 6.29 -24.96 -23.56
C LEU A 570 7.05 -26.27 -23.38
N SER A 571 8.29 -26.20 -22.93
CA SER A 571 9.03 -27.39 -22.50
C SER A 571 9.99 -27.10 -21.35
N GLY A 572 10.34 -28.14 -20.60
CA GLY A 572 11.30 -28.07 -19.50
C GLY A 572 11.51 -29.45 -18.89
N ASP A 573 12.39 -29.55 -17.90
CA ASP A 573 12.77 -30.82 -17.28
C ASP A 573 12.04 -30.98 -15.93
N ALA A 574 11.15 -31.97 -15.85
CA ALA A 574 10.41 -32.35 -14.66
C ALA A 574 11.02 -33.62 -14.07
N GLY A 575 12.11 -33.44 -13.32
CA GLY A 575 13.00 -34.54 -12.94
C GLY A 575 13.65 -35.16 -14.18
N ASP A 576 13.58 -36.48 -14.32
CA ASP A 576 14.19 -37.21 -15.44
C ASP A 576 13.33 -37.17 -16.73
N ILE A 577 12.13 -36.56 -16.67
CA ILE A 577 11.18 -36.51 -17.78
C ILE A 577 11.20 -35.13 -18.41
N ARG A 578 11.36 -35.08 -19.75
CA ARG A 578 11.13 -33.85 -20.51
C ARG A 578 9.63 -33.56 -20.59
N TRP A 579 9.17 -32.57 -19.84
CA TRP A 579 7.79 -32.10 -19.88
C TRP A 579 7.58 -31.18 -21.09
N THR A 580 6.42 -31.30 -21.74
CA THR A 580 6.02 -30.46 -22.87
C THR A 580 4.52 -30.17 -22.81
N SER A 581 4.12 -28.94 -23.18
CA SER A 581 2.73 -28.54 -23.36
C SER A 581 2.59 -27.71 -24.63
N SER A 582 1.69 -28.12 -25.52
CA SER A 582 1.32 -27.36 -26.73
C SER A 582 0.01 -26.62 -26.49
N LEU A 583 -0.03 -25.34 -26.84
CA LEU A 583 -1.22 -24.48 -26.77
C LEU A 583 -1.47 -23.86 -28.14
N ALA A 584 -2.63 -24.13 -28.73
CA ALA A 584 -3.01 -23.54 -30.00
C ALA A 584 -3.42 -22.07 -29.80
N LEU A 585 -2.84 -21.15 -30.59
CA LEU A 585 -3.21 -19.73 -30.57
C LEU A 585 -4.70 -19.52 -30.94
N GLY A 586 -5.25 -20.37 -31.80
CA GLY A 586 -6.65 -20.31 -32.22
C GLY A 586 -7.66 -20.74 -31.14
N ASP A 587 -7.22 -21.54 -30.17
CA ASP A 587 -8.05 -22.01 -29.04
C ASP A 587 -7.77 -21.20 -27.76
N ALA A 588 -6.99 -20.13 -27.86
CA ALA A 588 -6.63 -19.29 -26.73
C ALA A 588 -7.89 -18.64 -26.11
N ASN A 589 -7.87 -18.48 -24.80
CA ASN A 589 -8.93 -17.76 -24.11
C ASN A 589 -8.87 -16.28 -24.51
N PRO A 590 -9.99 -15.62 -24.80
CA PRO A 590 -9.99 -14.17 -24.96
C PRO A 590 -9.62 -13.53 -23.61
N GLY A 591 -8.75 -12.54 -23.64
CA GLY A 591 -8.43 -11.73 -22.46
C GLY A 591 -8.37 -10.24 -22.80
N GLU A 592 -8.27 -9.42 -21.76
CA GLU A 592 -8.15 -7.96 -21.88
C GLU A 592 -6.97 -7.47 -21.01
N GLY A 593 -6.18 -6.51 -21.52
CA GLY A 593 -5.08 -5.88 -20.79
C GLY A 593 -3.71 -6.57 -20.93
N MET A 594 -3.58 -7.62 -21.73
CA MET A 594 -2.28 -8.27 -21.96
C MET A 594 -1.29 -7.33 -22.66
N GLY A 595 -1.76 -6.50 -23.58
CA GLY A 595 -0.89 -5.51 -24.25
C GLY A 595 -0.39 -4.45 -23.30
N VAL A 596 -1.26 -3.96 -22.41
CA VAL A 596 -0.90 -2.98 -21.41
C VAL A 596 0.05 -3.59 -20.37
N LEU A 597 -0.12 -4.87 -19.97
CA LEU A 597 0.85 -5.57 -19.12
C LEU A 597 2.23 -5.67 -19.77
N TRP A 598 2.28 -6.09 -21.04
CA TRP A 598 3.53 -6.19 -21.79
C TRP A 598 4.23 -4.83 -21.88
N ALA A 599 3.50 -3.78 -22.25
CA ALA A 599 4.04 -2.42 -22.35
C ALA A 599 4.60 -1.92 -21.01
N ARG A 600 3.94 -2.24 -19.89
CA ARG A 600 4.45 -1.89 -18.55
C ARG A 600 5.73 -2.60 -18.20
N GLN A 601 5.84 -3.90 -18.46
CA GLN A 601 7.09 -4.62 -18.23
C GLN A 601 8.25 -4.04 -19.05
N LYS A 602 7.95 -3.53 -20.26
CA LYS A 602 8.94 -2.81 -21.08
C LYS A 602 9.27 -1.43 -20.53
N ILE A 603 8.29 -0.66 -20.04
CA ILE A 603 8.55 0.62 -19.36
C ILE A 603 9.40 0.39 -18.10
N ASP A 604 9.09 -0.62 -17.29
CA ASP A 604 9.86 -0.98 -16.10
C ASP A 604 11.30 -1.35 -16.47
N HIS A 605 11.48 -2.13 -17.54
CA HIS A 605 12.81 -2.42 -18.08
C HIS A 605 13.57 -1.15 -18.47
N TRP A 606 12.96 -0.21 -19.19
CA TRP A 606 13.59 1.07 -19.54
C TRP A 606 13.89 1.94 -18.32
N MET A 607 13.00 1.97 -17.34
CA MET A 607 13.22 2.69 -16.08
C MET A 607 14.36 2.09 -15.27
N ASP A 608 14.53 0.76 -15.29
CA ASP A 608 15.70 0.11 -14.71
C ASP A 608 17.00 0.55 -15.43
N THR A 609 17.01 0.64 -16.78
CA THR A 609 18.21 1.10 -17.49
C THR A 609 18.61 2.54 -17.13
N LEU A 610 17.64 3.39 -16.79
CA LEU A 610 17.92 4.74 -16.27
C LEU A 610 18.63 4.69 -14.91
N ALA A 611 18.21 3.79 -14.03
CA ALA A 611 18.88 3.57 -12.74
C ALA A 611 20.31 3.05 -12.93
N ASP A 612 20.54 2.24 -13.97
CA ASP A 612 21.87 1.75 -14.37
C ASP A 612 22.76 2.82 -15.05
N GLY A 613 22.28 4.07 -15.18
CA GLY A 613 23.03 5.20 -15.73
C GLY A 613 22.85 5.45 -17.22
N ALA A 614 21.83 4.88 -17.87
CA ALA A 614 21.48 5.22 -19.25
C ALA A 614 21.06 6.70 -19.39
N ASP A 615 21.20 7.25 -20.59
CA ASP A 615 20.82 8.63 -20.90
C ASP A 615 19.30 8.84 -20.68
N GLU A 616 18.95 9.78 -19.78
CA GLU A 616 17.56 10.12 -19.46
C GLU A 616 16.76 10.51 -20.71
N ALA A 617 17.35 11.20 -21.68
CA ALA A 617 16.66 11.61 -22.89
C ALA A 617 16.25 10.40 -23.75
N VAL A 618 17.11 9.38 -23.81
CA VAL A 618 16.83 8.13 -24.53
C VAL A 618 15.72 7.35 -23.82
N VAL A 619 15.86 7.14 -22.50
CA VAL A 619 14.87 6.42 -21.70
C VAL A 619 13.51 7.12 -21.75
N ARG A 620 13.48 8.44 -21.54
CA ARG A 620 12.27 9.26 -21.63
C ARG A 620 11.60 9.10 -22.98
N LYS A 621 12.35 9.11 -24.08
CA LYS A 621 11.79 8.94 -25.43
C LYS A 621 11.11 7.57 -25.59
N GLN A 622 11.73 6.50 -25.11
CA GLN A 622 11.18 5.14 -25.21
C GLN A 622 9.96 4.95 -24.31
N VAL A 623 10.04 5.40 -23.06
CA VAL A 623 8.93 5.35 -22.10
C VAL A 623 7.73 6.16 -22.62
N LEU A 624 7.98 7.36 -23.17
CA LEU A 624 6.92 8.19 -23.73
C LEU A 624 6.27 7.54 -24.96
N ALA A 625 7.05 6.90 -25.84
CA ALA A 625 6.50 6.20 -27.00
C ALA A 625 5.54 5.07 -26.58
N LEU A 626 5.96 4.20 -25.65
CA LEU A 626 5.12 3.13 -25.12
C LEU A 626 3.91 3.68 -24.35
N ALA A 627 4.12 4.70 -23.52
CA ALA A 627 3.03 5.29 -22.74
C ALA A 627 1.98 5.98 -23.61
N LEU A 628 2.37 6.60 -24.72
CA LEU A 628 1.42 7.18 -25.67
C LEU A 628 0.72 6.10 -26.51
N GLU A 629 1.45 5.09 -26.98
CA GLU A 629 0.88 3.99 -27.77
C GLU A 629 -0.18 3.21 -26.98
N PHE A 630 0.13 2.83 -25.74
CA PHE A 630 -0.75 2.05 -24.87
C PHE A 630 -1.61 2.91 -23.94
N GLN A 631 -1.58 4.24 -24.14
CA GLN A 631 -2.31 5.21 -23.33
C GLN A 631 -2.09 4.99 -21.82
N LEU A 632 -0.85 4.84 -21.35
CA LEU A 632 -0.52 4.63 -19.94
C LEU A 632 -0.27 5.95 -19.18
N VAL A 633 -0.92 6.11 -18.01
CA VAL A 633 -0.47 7.07 -17.00
C VAL A 633 0.85 6.60 -16.40
N SER A 634 1.84 7.48 -16.40
CA SER A 634 3.19 7.24 -15.90
C SER A 634 3.69 8.47 -15.13
N LYS A 635 4.91 8.41 -14.61
CA LYS A 635 5.60 9.58 -14.04
C LYS A 635 5.61 10.80 -15.00
N PHE A 636 5.51 10.58 -16.31
CA PHE A 636 5.63 11.64 -17.32
C PHE A 636 4.31 12.01 -18.01
N THR A 637 3.21 11.29 -17.78
CA THR A 637 1.96 11.40 -18.54
C THR A 637 0.72 11.53 -17.64
N SER A 638 -0.34 12.18 -18.11
CA SER A 638 -1.62 12.34 -17.40
C SER A 638 -2.79 12.42 -18.39
N PHE A 639 -3.99 12.02 -17.98
CA PHE A 639 -5.20 12.10 -18.80
C PHE A 639 -5.88 13.46 -18.65
N VAL A 640 -6.26 14.06 -19.77
CA VAL A 640 -7.16 15.22 -19.81
C VAL A 640 -8.27 14.99 -20.83
N ALA A 641 -9.51 15.23 -20.43
CA ALA A 641 -10.69 15.16 -21.30
C ALA A 641 -11.35 16.53 -21.35
N VAL A 642 -11.49 17.09 -22.56
CA VAL A 642 -12.04 18.43 -22.78
C VAL A 642 -13.20 18.38 -23.76
N ASP A 643 -14.34 18.93 -23.35
CA ASP A 643 -15.46 19.16 -24.24
C ASP A 643 -15.13 20.21 -25.31
N LYS A 644 -15.56 19.97 -26.55
CA LYS A 644 -15.34 20.92 -27.65
C LYS A 644 -16.27 22.13 -27.57
N THR A 645 -17.45 21.98 -26.97
CA THR A 645 -18.44 23.07 -26.88
C THR A 645 -18.50 23.61 -25.45
N PRO A 646 -18.30 24.94 -25.25
CA PRO A 646 -18.51 25.58 -23.96
C PRO A 646 -19.95 25.38 -23.46
N ALA A 647 -20.09 24.91 -22.23
CA ALA A 647 -21.39 24.74 -21.57
C ALA A 647 -21.71 25.90 -20.62
N ARG A 648 -20.67 26.49 -19.99
CA ARG A 648 -20.75 27.63 -19.09
C ARG A 648 -20.33 28.92 -19.82
N SER A 649 -21.07 30.02 -19.62
CA SER A 649 -20.61 31.35 -20.06
C SER A 649 -19.42 31.82 -19.21
N ALA A 650 -18.48 32.57 -19.78
CA ALA A 650 -17.28 33.02 -19.08
C ALA A 650 -17.61 33.78 -17.77
N ASP A 651 -18.72 34.52 -17.76
CA ASP A 651 -19.15 35.39 -16.66
C ASP A 651 -19.90 34.65 -15.52
N ALA A 652 -20.30 33.39 -15.70
CA ALA A 652 -21.01 32.63 -14.66
C ALA A 652 -20.06 32.15 -13.56
N ARG A 653 -20.37 32.42 -12.28
CA ARG A 653 -19.54 32.02 -11.13
C ARG A 653 -19.39 30.49 -11.07
N LEU A 654 -18.15 30.00 -10.94
CA LEU A 654 -17.82 28.59 -10.72
C LEU A 654 -17.42 28.41 -9.25
N GLN A 655 -18.09 27.52 -8.52
CA GLN A 655 -17.72 27.19 -7.14
C GLN A 655 -17.00 25.84 -7.08
N SER A 656 -15.84 25.79 -6.43
CA SER A 656 -15.05 24.55 -6.29
C SER A 656 -15.29 23.89 -4.93
N GLY A 657 -15.29 22.56 -4.90
CA GLY A 657 -15.42 21.78 -3.67
C GLY A 657 -14.87 20.36 -3.79
N ALA A 658 -14.55 19.74 -2.66
CA ALA A 658 -14.09 18.35 -2.60
C ALA A 658 -15.26 17.41 -2.26
N VAL A 659 -15.29 16.24 -2.91
CA VAL A 659 -16.29 15.20 -2.63
C VAL A 659 -15.85 14.40 -1.41
N PRO A 660 -16.69 14.27 -0.37
CA PRO A 660 -16.28 13.58 0.85
C PRO A 660 -16.31 12.05 0.75
N GLY A 661 -15.41 11.43 1.52
CA GLY A 661 -15.31 9.99 1.72
C GLY A 661 -15.98 9.50 3.02
N HIS A 662 -16.08 8.17 3.15
CA HIS A 662 -16.54 7.48 4.37
C HIS A 662 -15.41 7.22 5.35
N PHE A 663 -15.69 7.20 6.64
CA PHE A 663 -14.76 6.58 7.59
C PHE A 663 -14.61 5.09 7.31
N PRO A 664 -13.39 4.54 7.42
CA PRO A 664 -13.19 3.10 7.37
C PRO A 664 -14.04 2.39 8.44
N ALA A 665 -14.60 1.23 8.08
CA ALA A 665 -15.40 0.44 9.01
C ALA A 665 -14.63 0.16 10.32
N GLY A 666 -15.26 0.43 11.46
CA GLY A 666 -14.68 0.23 12.79
C GLY A 666 -13.84 1.41 13.31
N TRP A 667 -13.67 2.49 12.55
CA TRP A 667 -13.00 3.70 13.03
C TRP A 667 -13.97 4.59 13.82
N SER A 668 -13.53 5.07 14.98
CA SER A 668 -14.26 6.10 15.72
C SER A 668 -13.80 7.49 15.27
N PRO A 669 -14.71 8.37 14.81
CA PRO A 669 -14.36 9.72 14.38
C PRO A 669 -13.61 10.55 15.42
N SER A 670 -13.92 10.36 16.71
CA SER A 670 -13.32 11.11 17.83
C SER A 670 -11.85 10.77 18.10
N GLY A 671 -11.35 9.64 17.58
CA GLY A 671 -9.93 9.25 17.72
C GLY A 671 -9.06 9.65 16.52
N VAL A 672 -9.65 10.13 15.43
CA VAL A 672 -8.99 10.28 14.12
C VAL A 672 -9.08 11.71 13.60
N VAL A 673 -10.28 12.29 13.64
CA VAL A 673 -10.45 13.73 13.56
C VAL A 673 -10.14 14.19 14.96
N GLY A 674 -9.03 14.88 15.16
CA GLY A 674 -8.64 15.38 16.47
C GLY A 674 -9.72 16.31 17.03
N GLU A 675 -10.74 15.76 17.69
CA GLU A 675 -10.99 16.26 19.02
C GLU A 675 -9.67 16.03 19.74
N LEU A 676 -9.02 17.14 20.09
CA LEU A 676 -8.02 17.16 21.15
C LEU A 676 -8.44 16.08 22.13
N PRO A 677 -7.58 15.10 22.48
CA PRO A 677 -7.95 14.21 23.55
C PRO A 677 -8.46 15.13 24.65
N GLN A 678 -9.70 14.94 25.07
CA GLN A 678 -10.10 15.38 26.39
C GLN A 678 -9.32 14.48 27.37
N GLY A 679 -7.99 14.53 27.28
CA GLY A 679 -7.10 14.43 28.38
C GLY A 679 -7.57 15.50 29.33
N ALA A 680 -8.45 15.08 30.22
CA ALA A 680 -8.45 15.48 31.60
C ALA A 680 -7.07 15.17 32.22
N THR A 681 -5.99 15.62 31.60
CA THR A 681 -4.62 15.49 32.04
C THR A 681 -4.25 16.79 32.74
N ASP A 682 -4.01 16.60 34.03
CA ASP A 682 -3.31 17.45 34.98
C ASP A 682 -4.00 18.72 35.51
N ALA A 683 -4.92 19.36 34.80
CA ALA A 683 -5.55 20.59 35.32
C ALA A 683 -6.36 20.34 36.62
N ARG A 684 -7.14 19.25 36.69
CA ARG A 684 -7.92 18.89 37.89
C ARG A 684 -7.02 18.45 39.04
N TRP A 685 -5.95 17.72 38.75
CA TRP A 685 -4.98 17.27 39.75
C TRP A 685 -4.11 18.41 40.28
N HIS A 686 -3.71 19.35 39.42
CA HIS A 686 -3.01 20.57 39.83
C HIS A 686 -3.91 21.52 40.61
N LEU A 687 -5.21 21.60 40.29
CA LEU A 687 -6.21 22.33 41.09
C LEU A 687 -6.41 21.69 42.47
N LEU A 688 -6.49 20.36 42.55
CA LEU A 688 -6.59 19.62 43.82
C LEU A 688 -5.31 19.76 44.66
N LEU A 689 -4.13 19.65 44.04
CA LEU A 689 -2.84 19.89 44.70
C LEU A 689 -2.71 21.35 45.17
N GLY A 690 -3.15 22.31 44.37
CA GLY A 690 -3.19 23.72 44.73
C GLY A 690 -4.13 24.01 45.90
N LEU A 691 -5.32 23.42 45.90
CA LEU A 691 -6.29 23.52 47.00
C LEU A 691 -5.78 22.83 48.28
N MET A 692 -5.14 21.67 48.17
CA MET A 692 -4.52 20.99 49.32
C MET A 692 -3.33 21.78 49.88
N ALA A 693 -2.51 22.40 49.03
CA ALA A 693 -1.41 23.26 49.47
C ALA A 693 -1.91 24.53 50.17
N LEU A 694 -2.99 25.14 49.66
CA LEU A 694 -3.67 26.27 50.31
C LEU A 694 -4.28 25.86 51.65
N ALA A 695 -4.98 24.72 51.72
CA ALA A 695 -5.52 24.20 52.96
C ALA A 695 -4.41 23.92 54.00
N ALA A 696 -3.29 23.32 53.57
CA ALA A 696 -2.12 23.09 54.43
C ALA A 696 -1.46 24.40 54.90
N PHE A 697 -1.41 25.43 54.05
CA PHE A 697 -0.91 26.75 54.44
C PHE A 697 -1.80 27.40 55.51
N PHE A 698 -3.12 27.25 55.43
CA PHE A 698 -4.04 27.78 56.45
C PHE A 698 -4.06 26.95 57.73
N LEU A 699 -3.88 25.62 57.65
CA LEU A 699 -3.77 24.73 58.82
C LEU A 699 -2.45 24.91 59.60
N THR A 700 -1.35 25.21 58.90
CA THR A 700 -0.03 25.49 59.52
C THR A 700 0.08 26.90 60.08
N ARG A 701 -0.86 27.79 59.74
CA ARG A 701 -1.01 29.12 60.33
C ARG A 701 -1.91 29.10 61.58
N THR A 702 -1.81 28.06 62.39
CA THR A 702 -2.27 28.11 63.78
C THR A 702 -1.28 28.96 64.58
N PRO A 703 -1.73 29.99 65.33
CA PRO A 703 -0.81 30.77 66.14
C PRO A 703 -0.25 29.87 67.25
N ARG A 704 1.08 29.72 67.31
CA ARG A 704 1.77 29.12 68.46
C ARG A 704 1.35 29.89 69.72
N VAL A 705 0.48 29.29 70.53
CA VAL A 705 0.23 29.75 71.89
C VAL A 705 1.53 29.58 72.67
N ARG A 706 2.18 30.70 72.96
CA ARG A 706 3.38 30.79 73.80
C ARG A 706 3.01 30.32 75.20
N GLN A 707 3.51 29.15 75.63
CA GLN A 707 3.55 28.80 77.05
C GLN A 707 4.44 29.81 77.76
N LEU A 708 3.84 30.67 78.59
CA LEU A 708 4.56 31.38 79.65
C LEU A 708 4.27 30.67 80.97
N SER A 709 5.29 29.92 81.39
CA SER A 709 5.45 29.29 82.70
C SER A 709 5.76 30.36 83.76
N MET A 710 5.14 30.25 84.93
CA MET A 710 5.51 31.00 86.13
C MET A 710 6.89 30.55 86.65
N LYS A 711 7.77 31.51 86.93
CA LYS A 711 8.68 31.49 88.11
C LYS A 711 9.06 32.94 88.42
N GLY A 712 8.63 33.41 89.59
CA GLY A 712 8.86 34.75 90.12
C GLY A 712 7.59 35.32 90.72
#